data_AF-A0A6V3KVZ7-F1
#
_entry.id   AF-A0A6V3KVZ7-F1
#
_cell.length_a   1.000
_cell.length_b   1.000
_cell.length_c   1.000
_cell.angle_alpha   90.00
_cell.angle_beta   90.00
_cell.angle_gamma   90.00
#
_symmetry.space_group_name_H-M   'P 1'
#
loop_
_entity.id
_entity.type
_entity.pdbx_description
1 polymer ?
#
loop_
_entity_poly.entity_id
_entity_poly.type
_entity_poly.pdbx_seq_one_letter_code
_entity_poly.pdbx_strand_id
1 'polypeptide(L)'
;GGGAPYGRGGYGGFGGYGGGGGGMTGGGGVSSYGAGGGYGLAAPPPSSASAPVKGSSIWSWKDDYAWKQYDGPTCNQLENACVVLKAKSVLLSQGFFMTRRNYVVRFGPKGIFQENTRTKFRRQVRRSDWSGMQYTPSEIKQAVAKAAKAKGGGGVGGGGVSSGRAPAPAGPTMMKPYVAPKPGSLPMVFPSNASGGGGGGGIGSFFGFGSSSNASKKKNSTSIPSLLPKGKRLKFNGKKYRLGRGAASLGETKSGAGASSSEIAQAPTALSNPPQQIQQMLKESVKGVDSMRGQRGQRSVTEMLQACYQQGLFMHGGPTSPVNSLVVPAIRYVFGWCSQAKPSDPKRSHILNTLADACLDCQQVQAREILRLYRELTNQHQTLPKQIFSFLDSFRESAIDAMITRYHSPKCDQDHTKSRPHEQRAHLRSAYVVLAGSHMGMRDILPSKNDRFLYKAQSEVESKLPTTDGGSLASELLGSIDVQAFVMALLTDINNQSKTADRSIDRKCIFNWAGKNLDDPHAVFYNDENKEDYADLTPNKPTSDNEYEPFLSLKVLVKILLKLHILDIELTKRRDLNDDDEDEEKAKPGKDSKELGMDFDTVLQEKQKAQKFAQQLKSIKVRGKTMKDGSIDLLLKHNLTVPKFKTMTKRDFLNLGMTAGESVLAGKVATVMLKADKS
;
A
#
# COMPACT_ATOMS: atom_id res chain seq x y z
N GLY A 1 46.55 26.48 35.30
CA GLY A 1 45.44 25.57 35.61
C GLY A 1 45.02 24.88 34.34
N GLY A 2 45.44 23.63 34.17
CA GLY A 2 45.05 22.75 33.06
C GLY A 2 44.77 21.38 33.63
N GLY A 3 43.64 20.78 33.26
CA GLY A 3 43.20 19.48 33.74
C GLY A 3 42.89 18.56 32.56
N ALA A 4 43.76 17.57 32.35
CA ALA A 4 43.48 16.39 31.55
C ALA A 4 42.63 15.39 32.35
N PRO A 5 42.02 14.39 31.68
CA PRO A 5 41.84 13.11 32.32
C PRO A 5 42.49 11.96 31.55
N TYR A 6 43.19 11.17 32.35
CA TYR A 6 43.72 9.83 32.11
C TYR A 6 42.62 8.79 31.87
N GLY A 7 42.99 7.68 31.23
CA GLY A 7 42.24 6.43 31.36
C GLY A 7 42.47 5.41 30.23
N ARG A 8 43.69 4.90 30.05
CA ARG A 8 44.00 3.78 29.15
C ARG A 8 44.69 2.66 29.94
N GLY A 9 44.03 1.51 30.05
CA GLY A 9 44.60 0.20 30.36
C GLY A 9 43.92 -0.83 29.47
N GLY A 10 44.53 -1.84 28.87
CA GLY A 10 45.83 -2.45 29.10
C GLY A 10 45.64 -3.95 29.36
N TYR A 11 45.68 -4.79 28.32
CA TYR A 11 45.93 -6.24 28.31
C TYR A 11 46.32 -6.56 26.84
N GLY A 12 47.59 -6.84 26.48
CA GLY A 12 48.31 -8.11 26.70
C GLY A 12 47.90 -9.11 25.61
N GLY A 13 48.65 -9.46 24.56
CA GLY A 13 50.09 -9.49 24.36
C GLY A 13 50.58 -10.94 24.40
N PHE A 14 50.51 -11.69 23.29
CA PHE A 14 51.31 -12.90 23.06
C PHE A 14 51.58 -13.09 21.57
N GLY A 15 52.86 -12.96 21.20
CA GLY A 15 53.46 -13.48 19.99
C GLY A 15 54.77 -14.17 20.38
N GLY A 16 55.12 -15.25 19.69
CA GLY A 16 56.37 -15.98 19.94
C GLY A 16 56.58 -17.13 18.95
N TYR A 17 57.67 -17.02 18.20
CA TYR A 17 58.16 -17.87 17.10
C TYR A 17 58.88 -19.15 17.53
N GLY A 18 59.09 -20.05 16.56
CA GLY A 18 60.15 -21.07 16.49
C GLY A 18 59.63 -22.51 16.54
N GLY A 19 60.02 -23.49 15.71
CA GLY A 19 61.11 -23.63 14.73
C GLY A 19 61.53 -25.11 14.67
N GLY A 20 61.86 -25.63 13.49
CA GLY A 20 62.43 -26.98 13.25
C GLY A 20 61.41 -28.01 12.73
N GLY A 21 61.67 -28.85 11.74
CA GLY A 21 62.87 -29.16 10.96
C GLY A 21 62.63 -30.51 10.22
N GLY A 22 63.33 -30.73 9.11
CA GLY A 22 63.36 -32.00 8.34
C GLY A 22 62.26 -32.09 7.27
N GLY A 23 62.54 -32.14 5.96
CA GLY A 23 63.67 -32.73 5.26
C GLY A 23 63.25 -34.09 4.71
N MET A 24 62.88 -34.15 3.43
CA MET A 24 63.28 -35.24 2.52
C MET A 24 62.86 -34.95 1.08
N THR A 25 63.88 -34.90 0.26
CA THR A 25 63.92 -34.93 -1.20
C THR A 25 63.44 -36.27 -1.76
N GLY A 26 62.90 -36.26 -2.98
CA GLY A 26 63.15 -37.35 -3.91
C GLY A 26 61.98 -37.73 -4.81
N GLY A 27 62.25 -37.77 -6.11
CA GLY A 27 61.67 -38.79 -7.00
C GLY A 27 60.72 -38.25 -8.06
N GLY A 28 61.26 -37.95 -9.23
CA GLY A 28 60.49 -37.81 -10.45
C GLY A 28 59.85 -39.13 -10.91
N GLY A 29 58.88 -39.01 -11.82
CA GLY A 29 58.25 -40.14 -12.48
C GLY A 29 57.31 -39.65 -13.58
N VAL A 30 57.84 -39.60 -14.79
CA VAL A 30 57.09 -39.43 -16.04
C VAL A 30 56.45 -40.79 -16.36
N SER A 31 55.13 -40.87 -16.63
CA SER A 31 54.63 -41.59 -17.81
C SER A 31 53.12 -41.46 -18.03
N SER A 32 52.85 -41.20 -19.29
CA SER A 32 51.67 -41.15 -20.16
C SER A 32 50.57 -42.25 -20.12
N TYR A 33 49.47 -41.87 -20.77
CA TYR A 33 48.38 -42.62 -21.44
C TYR A 33 47.21 -43.21 -20.63
N GLY A 34 45.98 -42.82 -21.04
CA GLY A 34 44.90 -43.80 -21.25
C GLY A 34 43.48 -43.40 -20.83
N ALA A 35 42.72 -42.87 -21.79
CA ALA A 35 41.33 -43.22 -22.11
C ALA A 35 40.18 -42.98 -21.09
N GLY A 36 39.20 -42.18 -21.54
CA GLY A 36 37.81 -42.65 -21.71
C GLY A 36 36.81 -42.46 -20.58
N GLY A 37 35.73 -41.72 -20.88
CA GLY A 37 34.49 -41.65 -20.10
C GLY A 37 34.10 -40.19 -19.86
N GLY A 38 33.14 -39.60 -20.58
CA GLY A 38 31.80 -40.10 -20.84
C GLY A 38 30.85 -39.04 -20.31
N TYR A 39 30.25 -38.26 -21.21
CA TYR A 39 29.38 -37.14 -20.92
C TYR A 39 28.14 -37.60 -20.13
N GLY A 40 28.12 -37.32 -18.83
CA GLY A 40 26.91 -37.42 -18.01
C GLY A 40 26.02 -36.21 -18.30
N LEU A 41 24.99 -36.41 -19.13
CA LEU A 41 23.90 -35.46 -19.31
C LEU A 41 23.32 -35.11 -17.95
N ALA A 42 23.40 -33.83 -17.59
CA ALA A 42 22.77 -33.29 -16.39
C ALA A 42 21.25 -33.54 -16.48
N ALA A 43 20.70 -34.17 -15.44
CA ALA A 43 19.27 -34.36 -15.30
C ALA A 43 18.54 -32.99 -15.34
N PRO A 44 17.39 -32.89 -16.01
CA PRO A 44 16.60 -31.66 -16.01
C PRO A 44 16.17 -31.30 -14.59
N PRO A 45 16.02 -30.00 -14.27
CA PRO A 45 15.55 -29.56 -12.96
C PRO A 45 14.14 -30.10 -12.65
N PRO A 46 13.82 -30.41 -11.38
CA PRO A 46 12.49 -30.89 -11.02
C PRO A 46 11.44 -29.84 -11.38
N SER A 47 10.48 -30.26 -12.21
CA SER A 47 9.39 -29.43 -12.71
C SER A 47 8.51 -28.91 -11.57
N SER A 48 8.02 -27.69 -11.77
CA SER A 48 6.92 -27.00 -11.10
C SER A 48 5.94 -27.88 -10.28
N ALA A 49 5.56 -27.38 -9.11
CA ALA A 49 4.43 -27.89 -8.33
C ALA A 49 3.18 -28.00 -9.22
N SER A 50 2.82 -29.23 -9.59
CA SER A 50 1.54 -29.54 -10.22
C SER A 50 0.42 -29.23 -9.25
N ALA A 51 -0.66 -28.61 -9.73
CA ALA A 51 -1.88 -28.47 -8.96
C ALA A 51 -2.32 -29.86 -8.43
N PRO A 52 -2.83 -29.96 -7.19
CA PRO A 52 -3.29 -31.23 -6.64
C PRO A 52 -4.36 -31.84 -7.56
N VAL A 53 -4.17 -33.11 -7.92
CA VAL A 53 -5.14 -33.87 -8.72
C VAL A 53 -6.43 -34.00 -7.89
N LYS A 54 -7.59 -33.77 -8.51
CA LYS A 54 -8.90 -33.94 -7.86
C LYS A 54 -8.97 -35.31 -7.18
N GLY A 55 -9.07 -35.33 -5.85
CA GLY A 55 -9.01 -36.55 -5.03
C GLY A 55 -7.71 -36.74 -4.22
N SER A 56 -6.70 -35.88 -4.35
CA SER A 56 -5.46 -35.96 -3.54
C SER A 56 -5.65 -35.38 -2.15
N SER A 57 -5.30 -36.08 -1.08
CA SER A 57 -5.41 -35.53 0.28
C SER A 57 -4.34 -34.47 0.58
N ILE A 58 -4.73 -33.42 1.30
CA ILE A 58 -3.82 -32.40 1.81
C ILE A 58 -3.30 -32.83 3.17
N TRP A 59 -1.97 -32.79 3.32
CA TRP A 59 -1.34 -32.93 4.62
C TRP A 59 -0.91 -31.57 5.15
N SER A 60 -1.24 -31.29 6.42
CA SER A 60 -0.84 -30.06 7.10
C SER A 60 -0.32 -30.34 8.50
N TRP A 61 0.61 -29.53 8.98
CA TRP A 61 1.10 -29.54 10.35
C TRP A 61 0.74 -28.23 11.07
N LYS A 62 0.53 -28.30 12.37
CA LYS A 62 0.20 -27.14 13.20
C LYS A 62 1.48 -26.48 13.68
N ASP A 63 1.74 -25.26 13.21
CA ASP A 63 2.74 -24.41 13.81
C ASP A 63 2.18 -23.72 15.07
N ASP A 64 2.92 -22.77 15.65
CA ASP A 64 2.49 -22.11 16.89
C ASP A 64 1.27 -21.17 16.66
N TYR A 65 0.89 -20.94 15.39
CA TYR A 65 -0.07 -19.92 14.96
C TYR A 65 -1.18 -20.47 14.03
N ALA A 66 -0.88 -21.40 13.13
CA ALA A 66 -1.78 -21.88 12.09
C ALA A 66 -1.42 -23.28 11.58
N TRP A 67 -2.34 -23.88 10.82
CA TRP A 67 -2.04 -25.06 10.02
C TRP A 67 -1.25 -24.65 8.76
N LYS A 68 -0.12 -25.32 8.52
CA LYS A 68 0.73 -25.14 7.34
C LYS A 68 0.72 -26.42 6.51
N GLN A 69 0.46 -26.27 5.22
CA GLN A 69 0.49 -27.38 4.29
C GLN A 69 1.94 -27.86 4.05
N TYR A 70 2.13 -29.17 3.93
CA TYR A 70 3.39 -29.75 3.50
C TYR A 70 3.60 -29.56 1.99
N ASP A 71 4.85 -29.57 1.53
CA ASP A 71 5.13 -29.60 0.09
C ASP A 71 4.58 -30.89 -0.57
N GLY A 72 4.39 -30.87 -1.89
CA GLY A 72 3.82 -31.99 -2.64
C GLY A 72 4.52 -33.34 -2.41
N PRO A 73 5.86 -33.43 -2.58
CA PRO A 73 6.61 -34.64 -2.27
C PRO A 73 6.40 -35.15 -0.84
N THR A 74 6.42 -34.25 0.16
CA THR A 74 6.15 -34.65 1.55
C THR A 74 4.71 -35.13 1.75
N CYS A 75 3.71 -34.49 1.11
CA CYS A 75 2.33 -34.97 1.12
C CYS A 75 2.22 -36.39 0.53
N ASN A 76 2.88 -36.66 -0.60
CA ASN A 76 2.89 -37.97 -1.23
C ASN A 76 3.54 -39.04 -0.34
N GLN A 77 4.66 -38.71 0.32
CA GLN A 77 5.31 -39.59 1.28
C GLN A 77 4.37 -39.95 2.46
N LEU A 78 3.67 -38.95 3.00
CA LEU A 78 2.72 -39.13 4.10
C LEU A 78 1.51 -39.95 3.68
N GLU A 79 0.96 -39.68 2.50
CA GLU A 79 -0.19 -40.39 1.96
C GLU A 79 0.14 -41.86 1.70
N ASN A 80 1.28 -42.14 1.08
CA ASN A 80 1.75 -43.50 0.84
C ASN A 80 1.98 -44.26 2.16
N ALA A 81 2.60 -43.62 3.14
CA ALA A 81 2.82 -44.26 4.44
C ALA A 81 1.51 -44.52 5.20
N CYS A 82 0.57 -43.57 5.19
CA CYS A 82 -0.66 -43.64 5.98
C CYS A 82 -1.72 -44.55 5.36
N VAL A 83 -1.97 -44.40 4.05
CA VAL A 83 -3.10 -45.06 3.37
C VAL A 83 -2.65 -46.36 2.72
N VAL A 84 -1.55 -46.33 1.97
CA VAL A 84 -1.10 -47.49 1.19
C VAL A 84 -0.42 -48.52 2.09
N LEU A 85 0.57 -48.09 2.87
CA LEU A 85 1.37 -49.00 3.70
C LEU A 85 0.78 -49.22 5.10
N LYS A 86 -0.20 -48.41 5.52
CA LYS A 86 -0.78 -48.41 6.88
C LYS A 86 0.31 -48.43 7.97
N ALA A 87 1.40 -47.70 7.73
CA ALA A 87 2.54 -47.65 8.63
C ALA A 87 2.17 -46.96 9.95
N LYS A 88 2.81 -47.36 11.06
CA LYS A 88 2.65 -46.68 12.37
C LYS A 88 3.42 -45.36 12.44
N SER A 89 4.44 -45.20 11.60
CA SER A 89 5.20 -43.97 11.47
C SER A 89 5.98 -43.91 10.16
N VAL A 90 6.36 -42.71 9.73
CA VAL A 90 7.22 -42.48 8.57
C VAL A 90 8.29 -41.44 8.89
N LEU A 91 9.54 -41.74 8.54
CA LEU A 91 10.64 -40.77 8.57
C LEU A 91 10.51 -39.87 7.35
N LEU A 92 10.38 -38.57 7.57
CA LEU A 92 10.30 -37.59 6.48
C LEU A 92 11.67 -37.47 5.82
N SER A 93 11.73 -37.77 4.53
CA SER A 93 12.97 -37.81 3.75
C SER A 93 12.80 -37.26 2.34
N GLN A 94 11.59 -36.87 1.95
CA GLN A 94 11.30 -36.25 0.66
C GLN A 94 11.06 -34.73 0.82
N GLY A 95 11.11 -34.01 -0.29
CA GLY A 95 10.75 -32.60 -0.34
C GLY A 95 11.55 -31.70 0.60
N PHE A 96 10.85 -30.89 1.39
CA PHE A 96 11.47 -30.00 2.38
C PHE A 96 12.36 -30.74 3.41
N PHE A 97 12.12 -32.03 3.64
CA PHE A 97 12.84 -32.84 4.63
C PHE A 97 14.09 -33.55 4.09
N MET A 98 14.41 -33.41 2.79
CA MET A 98 15.69 -33.92 2.25
C MET A 98 16.91 -33.28 2.93
N THR A 99 16.80 -31.99 3.27
CA THR A 99 17.86 -31.24 3.97
C THR A 99 17.69 -31.23 5.49
N ARG A 100 16.52 -31.64 6.00
CA ARG A 100 16.17 -31.63 7.43
C ARG A 100 15.90 -33.04 7.92
N ARG A 101 16.99 -33.71 8.32
CA ARG A 101 16.94 -35.03 8.94
C ARG A 101 16.25 -34.96 10.32
N ASN A 102 15.85 -36.12 10.84
CA ASN A 102 15.31 -36.30 12.19
C ASN A 102 13.85 -35.85 12.40
N TYR A 103 13.01 -35.89 11.37
CA TYR A 103 11.56 -35.67 11.54
C TYR A 103 10.78 -36.93 11.21
N VAL A 104 9.99 -37.42 12.17
CA VAL A 104 9.14 -38.61 12.01
C VAL A 104 7.70 -38.20 12.22
N VAL A 105 6.80 -38.60 11.32
CA VAL A 105 5.36 -38.49 11.55
C VAL A 105 4.85 -39.83 12.08
N ARG A 106 4.20 -39.80 13.24
CA ARG A 106 3.61 -40.97 13.91
C ARG A 106 2.10 -40.95 13.72
N PHE A 107 1.55 -42.08 13.27
CA PHE A 107 0.12 -42.30 13.08
C PHE A 107 -0.39 -43.10 14.28
N GLY A 108 -1.20 -42.47 15.14
CA GLY A 108 -1.66 -43.11 16.37
C GLY A 108 -3.13 -42.80 16.69
N PRO A 109 -3.72 -43.54 17.64
CA PRO A 109 -5.12 -43.35 18.04
C PRO A 109 -5.38 -42.00 18.70
N LYS A 110 -4.33 -41.36 19.25
CA LYS A 110 -4.40 -40.01 19.84
C LYS A 110 -4.26 -38.88 18.80
N GLY A 111 -4.20 -39.22 17.52
CA GLY A 111 -3.96 -38.29 16.42
C GLY A 111 -2.61 -38.51 15.74
N ILE A 112 -2.33 -37.66 14.74
CA ILE A 112 -1.12 -37.72 13.94
C ILE A 112 -0.17 -36.62 14.43
N PHE A 113 1.10 -36.96 14.66
CA PHE A 113 2.08 -36.01 15.19
C PHE A 113 3.40 -36.10 14.44
N GLN A 114 3.97 -34.95 14.08
CA GLN A 114 5.35 -34.82 13.66
C GLN A 114 6.24 -34.63 14.88
N GLU A 115 7.26 -35.47 15.04
CA GLU A 115 8.25 -35.39 16.11
C GLU A 115 9.64 -35.15 15.51
N ASN A 116 10.36 -34.16 16.05
CA ASN A 116 11.79 -34.07 15.82
C ASN A 116 12.51 -35.09 16.72
N THR A 117 13.09 -36.15 16.16
CA THR A 117 13.66 -37.27 16.94
C THR A 117 14.85 -36.87 17.80
N ARG A 118 15.52 -35.75 17.47
CA ARG A 118 16.63 -35.19 18.23
C ARG A 118 16.15 -34.36 19.42
N THR A 119 15.22 -33.44 19.22
CA THR A 119 14.76 -32.50 20.28
C THR A 119 13.52 -32.96 21.04
N LYS A 120 12.87 -34.04 20.57
CA LYS A 120 11.58 -34.55 21.05
C LYS A 120 10.40 -33.56 20.92
N PHE A 121 10.60 -32.44 20.23
CA PHE A 121 9.54 -31.46 19.97
C PHE A 121 8.48 -32.05 19.04
N ARG A 122 7.20 -31.88 19.41
CA ARG A 122 6.06 -32.46 18.69
C ARG A 122 5.13 -31.39 18.13
N ARG A 123 4.60 -31.63 16.93
CA ARG A 123 3.57 -30.81 16.28
C ARG A 123 2.42 -31.70 15.83
N GLN A 124 1.19 -31.20 15.95
CA GLN A 124 0.02 -31.89 15.41
C GLN A 124 0.09 -31.91 13.89
N VAL A 125 -0.36 -33.00 13.28
CA VAL A 125 -0.50 -33.18 11.84
C VAL A 125 -1.95 -33.58 11.57
N ARG A 126 -2.51 -33.11 10.46
CA ARG A 126 -3.82 -33.54 9.97
C ARG A 126 -3.75 -33.87 8.49
N ARG A 127 -4.55 -34.86 8.12
CA ARG A 127 -4.91 -35.18 6.73
C ARG A 127 -6.30 -34.61 6.50
N SER A 128 -6.48 -33.86 5.42
CA SER A 128 -7.77 -33.35 4.98
C SER A 128 -8.00 -33.87 3.57
N ASP A 129 -9.17 -34.45 3.32
CA ASP A 129 -9.51 -34.83 1.95
C ASP A 129 -9.67 -33.54 1.13
N TRP A 130 -9.08 -33.52 -0.08
CA TRP A 130 -9.40 -32.49 -1.06
C TRP A 130 -10.78 -32.80 -1.63
N SER A 131 -11.80 -32.70 -0.78
CA SER A 131 -13.12 -32.33 -1.27
C SER A 131 -12.94 -30.92 -1.78
N GLY A 132 -13.13 -30.65 -3.07
CA GLY A 132 -13.17 -29.29 -3.60
C GLY A 132 -14.35 -28.53 -2.99
N MET A 133 -14.24 -28.18 -1.71
CA MET A 133 -15.33 -27.70 -0.88
C MET A 133 -15.44 -26.19 -1.11
N GLN A 134 -16.18 -25.84 -2.15
CA GLN A 134 -17.01 -24.65 -2.09
C GLN A 134 -18.04 -24.91 -0.98
N TYR A 135 -17.97 -24.14 0.10
CA TYR A 135 -19.07 -24.14 1.07
C TYR A 135 -20.29 -23.55 0.40
N THR A 136 -21.43 -24.24 0.45
CA THR A 136 -22.67 -23.55 0.06
C THR A 136 -23.01 -22.52 1.15
N PRO A 137 -23.58 -21.35 0.78
CA PRO A 137 -24.04 -20.35 1.75
C PRO A 137 -24.99 -20.93 2.82
N SER A 138 -25.69 -22.01 2.50
CA SER A 138 -26.59 -22.71 3.42
C SER A 138 -25.87 -23.47 4.55
N GLU A 139 -24.72 -24.07 4.26
CA GLU A 139 -23.91 -24.82 5.24
C GLU A 139 -23.17 -23.87 6.18
N ILE A 140 -22.75 -22.70 5.69
CA ILE A 140 -22.19 -21.62 6.50
C ILE A 140 -23.25 -21.09 7.48
N LYS A 141 -24.48 -20.85 7.00
CA LYS A 141 -25.61 -20.44 7.85
C LYS A 141 -25.93 -21.48 8.93
N GLN A 142 -25.94 -22.77 8.59
CA GLN A 142 -26.19 -23.82 9.59
C GLN A 142 -25.07 -23.94 10.63
N ALA A 143 -23.80 -23.81 10.22
CA ALA A 143 -22.67 -23.83 11.14
C ALA A 143 -22.68 -22.64 12.11
N VAL A 144 -23.01 -21.44 11.62
CA VAL A 144 -23.16 -20.22 12.44
C VAL A 144 -24.36 -20.34 13.39
N ALA A 145 -25.50 -20.88 12.93
CA ALA A 145 -26.67 -21.10 13.78
C ALA A 145 -26.42 -22.15 14.89
N LYS A 146 -25.64 -23.19 14.59
CA LYS A 146 -25.25 -24.22 15.57
C LYS A 146 -24.26 -23.69 16.61
N ALA A 147 -23.34 -22.82 16.20
CA ALA A 147 -22.43 -22.12 17.12
C ALA A 147 -23.13 -21.08 18.00
N ALA A 148 -24.18 -20.42 17.48
CA ALA A 148 -25.01 -19.48 18.24
C ALA A 148 -25.87 -20.19 19.31
N LYS A 149 -26.41 -21.37 19.01
CA LYS A 149 -27.17 -22.19 19.98
C LYS A 149 -26.31 -22.72 21.13
N ALA A 150 -25.02 -22.97 20.90
CA ALA A 150 -24.12 -23.49 21.92
C ALA A 150 -23.70 -22.47 22.99
N LYS A 151 -23.96 -21.16 22.79
CA LYS A 151 -23.58 -20.09 23.75
C LYS A 151 -24.74 -19.57 24.63
N GLY A 152 -25.96 -20.11 24.48
CA GLY A 152 -27.16 -19.57 25.14
C GLY A 152 -27.66 -20.31 26.39
N GLY A 153 -27.02 -21.39 26.85
CA GLY A 153 -27.53 -22.24 27.93
C GLY A 153 -26.59 -22.35 29.12
N GLY A 154 -26.66 -21.40 30.04
CA GLY A 154 -25.94 -21.43 31.33
C GLY A 154 -26.80 -20.88 32.44
N GLY A 155 -27.79 -21.67 32.86
CA GLY A 155 -28.70 -21.36 33.98
C GLY A 155 -27.98 -21.42 35.32
N VAL A 156 -28.37 -20.48 36.18
CA VAL A 156 -27.92 -20.24 37.55
C VAL A 156 -28.27 -21.42 38.45
N GLY A 157 -27.27 -22.00 39.12
CA GLY A 157 -27.43 -22.91 40.25
C GLY A 157 -26.66 -22.37 41.45
N GLY A 158 -27.38 -22.01 42.51
CA GLY A 158 -26.83 -21.42 43.72
C GLY A 158 -26.11 -22.42 44.64
N GLY A 159 -25.20 -21.89 45.45
CA GLY A 159 -24.54 -22.60 46.53
C GLY A 159 -23.59 -21.64 47.24
N GLY A 160 -24.04 -21.08 48.36
CA GLY A 160 -23.22 -20.21 49.20
C GLY A 160 -22.34 -20.99 50.15
N VAL A 161 -21.14 -20.47 50.45
CA VAL A 161 -20.41 -20.67 51.71
C VAL A 161 -19.58 -19.40 52.01
N SER A 162 -19.42 -19.17 53.29
CA SER A 162 -19.03 -17.98 54.04
C SER A 162 -17.54 -17.62 54.12
N SER A 163 -17.33 -16.36 54.51
CA SER A 163 -16.34 -15.82 55.47
C SER A 163 -14.84 -15.84 55.16
N GLY A 164 -14.24 -14.64 55.16
CA GLY A 164 -12.81 -14.43 55.39
C GLY A 164 -12.39 -12.98 55.15
N ARG A 165 -12.31 -12.19 56.23
CA ARG A 165 -12.06 -10.73 56.27
C ARG A 165 -10.59 -10.45 56.62
N ALA A 166 -10.10 -9.30 56.15
CA ALA A 166 -8.98 -8.43 56.65
C ALA A 166 -7.71 -8.37 55.77
N PRO A 167 -6.89 -7.29 55.87
CA PRO A 167 -7.27 -5.87 55.79
C PRO A 167 -6.39 -5.07 54.79
N ALA A 168 -6.85 -3.87 54.43
CA ALA A 168 -6.17 -2.92 53.56
C ALA A 168 -4.97 -2.22 54.24
N PRO A 169 -4.01 -1.71 53.45
CA PRO A 169 -3.24 -0.54 53.85
C PRO A 169 -3.40 0.66 52.90
N ALA A 170 -3.35 1.81 53.57
CA ALA A 170 -3.37 3.20 53.15
C ALA A 170 -2.83 3.55 51.74
N GLY A 171 -3.55 4.47 51.08
CA GLY A 171 -3.03 5.24 49.95
C GLY A 171 -2.10 6.37 50.38
N PRO A 172 -1.48 7.05 49.40
CA PRO A 172 -1.39 8.50 49.48
C PRO A 172 -1.75 9.24 48.16
N THR A 173 -2.52 10.29 48.37
CA THR A 173 -2.35 11.66 47.86
C THR A 173 -2.62 11.99 46.38
N MET A 174 -3.61 12.86 46.22
CA MET A 174 -3.95 13.61 45.01
C MET A 174 -2.77 14.45 44.49
N MET A 175 -2.47 14.34 43.20
CA MET A 175 -1.78 15.39 42.45
C MET A 175 -2.70 15.99 41.38
N LYS A 176 -2.58 17.31 41.25
CA LYS A 176 -3.39 18.24 40.44
C LYS A 176 -3.35 17.92 38.93
N PRO A 177 -4.38 18.28 38.16
CA PRO A 177 -4.41 18.06 36.72
C PRO A 177 -3.38 18.93 36.00
N TYR A 178 -2.55 18.29 35.18
CA TYR A 178 -1.64 18.91 34.22
C TYR A 178 -2.45 19.50 33.05
N VAL A 179 -2.28 20.81 32.81
CA VAL A 179 -2.89 21.54 31.69
C VAL A 179 -1.99 21.37 30.46
N ALA A 180 -2.51 20.71 29.43
CA ALA A 180 -1.80 20.53 28.16
C ALA A 180 -1.68 21.87 27.39
N PRO A 181 -0.49 22.24 26.86
CA PRO A 181 -0.37 23.36 25.95
C PRO A 181 -0.93 23.00 24.55
N LYS A 182 -1.57 24.00 23.92
CA LYS A 182 -2.15 23.91 22.57
C LYS A 182 -1.08 23.56 21.51
N PRO A 183 -1.40 22.73 20.51
CA PRO A 183 -0.48 22.45 19.42
C PRO A 183 -0.38 23.67 18.48
N GLY A 184 0.79 24.27 18.43
CA GLY A 184 1.19 25.22 17.39
C GLY A 184 1.40 24.48 16.06
N SER A 185 0.88 25.06 14.99
CA SER A 185 1.05 24.62 13.61
C SER A 185 2.52 24.68 13.18
N LEU A 186 3.10 23.53 12.78
CA LEU A 186 4.35 23.48 12.05
C LEU A 186 4.07 23.45 10.54
N PRO A 187 4.77 24.24 9.71
CA PRO A 187 4.68 24.13 8.25
C PRO A 187 5.47 22.89 7.76
N MET A 188 4.84 22.12 6.87
CA MET A 188 5.51 21.11 6.05
C MET A 188 6.38 21.81 5.01
N VAL A 189 7.70 21.70 5.14
CA VAL A 189 8.68 22.13 4.14
C VAL A 189 8.96 20.94 3.23
N PHE A 190 8.59 21.03 1.95
CA PHE A 190 9.13 20.17 0.89
C PHE A 190 10.50 20.71 0.47
N PRO A 191 11.53 19.87 0.28
CA PRO A 191 12.82 20.33 -0.22
C PRO A 191 12.69 20.70 -1.70
N SER A 192 12.69 22.00 -1.98
CA SER A 192 12.95 22.55 -3.32
C SER A 192 14.47 22.57 -3.55
N ASN A 193 14.95 21.76 -4.49
CA ASN A 193 16.31 21.90 -5.01
C ASN A 193 16.37 23.15 -5.89
N ALA A 194 16.76 24.27 -5.29
CA ALA A 194 17.18 25.49 -5.98
C ALA A 194 18.45 26.00 -5.30
N SER A 195 19.61 25.63 -5.84
CA SER A 195 20.89 26.25 -5.46
C SER A 195 21.26 27.31 -6.50
N GLY A 196 20.88 28.55 -6.20
CA GLY A 196 21.39 29.76 -6.83
C GLY A 196 21.77 30.77 -5.74
N GLY A 197 23.00 31.28 -5.81
CA GLY A 197 23.57 32.28 -4.90
C GLY A 197 24.89 31.78 -4.30
N GLY A 198 26.07 32.32 -4.57
CA GLY A 198 26.41 33.68 -5.00
C GLY A 198 26.96 34.48 -3.82
N GLY A 199 28.25 34.82 -3.88
CA GLY A 199 28.97 35.70 -2.95
C GLY A 199 30.09 34.95 -2.20
N GLY A 200 31.36 35.37 -2.22
CA GLY A 200 32.02 36.53 -2.79
C GLY A 200 33.37 36.70 -2.09
N GLY A 201 34.39 37.16 -2.83
CA GLY A 201 35.62 37.71 -2.25
C GLY A 201 36.93 37.15 -2.84
N GLY A 202 37.64 37.98 -3.60
CA GLY A 202 39.10 38.04 -3.46
C GLY A 202 39.98 37.99 -4.73
N ILE A 203 40.12 39.15 -5.39
CA ILE A 203 41.37 39.72 -5.95
C ILE A 203 42.18 38.91 -6.99
N GLY A 204 42.32 39.47 -8.20
CA GLY A 204 43.34 39.03 -9.17
C GLY A 204 43.17 39.64 -10.57
N SER A 205 43.82 40.77 -10.81
CA SER A 205 43.91 41.56 -12.05
C SER A 205 44.45 40.80 -13.29
N PHE A 206 43.98 41.15 -14.51
CA PHE A 206 44.77 41.63 -15.68
C PHE A 206 43.99 41.54 -17.04
N PHE A 207 43.97 42.67 -17.79
CA PHE A 207 43.77 42.94 -19.24
C PHE A 207 42.72 42.14 -20.07
N GLY A 208 41.97 42.72 -21.01
CA GLY A 208 41.96 44.04 -21.63
C GLY A 208 41.00 44.09 -22.84
N PHE A 209 40.70 45.33 -23.26
CA PHE A 209 40.21 45.80 -24.58
C PHE A 209 38.95 45.22 -25.24
N GLY A 210 38.04 46.13 -25.63
CA GLY A 210 37.02 45.86 -26.65
C GLY A 210 35.85 46.84 -26.67
N SER A 211 36.07 48.05 -27.19
CA SER A 211 35.07 49.06 -27.53
C SER A 211 33.94 48.52 -28.43
N SER A 212 32.71 48.99 -28.27
CA SER A 212 32.09 49.94 -29.22
C SER A 212 30.55 50.00 -29.07
N SER A 213 30.07 51.21 -29.30
CA SER A 213 28.74 51.79 -29.24
C SER A 213 27.69 51.16 -30.18
N ASN A 214 26.41 51.19 -29.78
CA ASN A 214 25.45 52.08 -30.47
C ASN A 214 24.14 52.29 -29.70
N ALA A 215 23.69 53.54 -29.76
CA ALA A 215 22.46 54.06 -29.19
C ALA A 215 21.34 54.12 -30.24
N SER A 216 20.08 53.98 -29.82
CA SER A 216 18.97 54.72 -30.45
C SER A 216 17.71 54.75 -29.58
N LYS A 217 17.13 55.95 -29.51
CA LYS A 217 15.99 56.43 -28.71
C LYS A 217 14.63 56.24 -29.43
N LYS A 218 13.54 56.15 -28.65
CA LYS A 218 12.26 56.94 -28.67
C LYS A 218 11.13 56.11 -28.00
N LYS A 219 10.52 56.51 -26.86
CA LYS A 219 9.41 57.49 -26.60
C LYS A 219 8.16 57.18 -27.44
N ASN A 220 6.89 57.18 -27.00
CA ASN A 220 6.14 57.57 -25.77
C ASN A 220 4.69 57.03 -25.95
N SER A 221 3.93 56.77 -24.87
CA SER A 221 2.48 57.09 -24.75
C SER A 221 1.90 56.53 -23.42
N THR A 222 1.73 57.37 -22.40
CA THR A 222 0.50 58.04 -21.88
C THR A 222 -0.43 57.16 -21.04
N SER A 223 -0.57 57.57 -19.77
CA SER A 223 -1.46 57.10 -18.72
C SER A 223 -2.83 57.79 -18.75
N ILE A 224 -3.83 57.21 -18.07
CA ILE A 224 -4.80 57.84 -17.12
C ILE A 224 -5.81 56.77 -16.60
N PRO A 225 -6.38 56.92 -15.38
CA PRO A 225 -6.70 55.83 -14.45
C PRO A 225 -8.21 55.57 -14.25
N SER A 226 -8.57 54.48 -13.55
CA SER A 226 -9.67 54.49 -12.55
C SER A 226 -9.85 53.17 -11.77
N LEU A 227 -9.80 53.30 -10.45
CA LEU A 227 -10.67 52.82 -9.36
C LEU A 227 -11.32 51.41 -9.36
N LEU A 228 -11.05 50.72 -8.25
CA LEU A 228 -11.60 49.46 -7.70
C LEU A 228 -13.15 49.41 -7.62
N PRO A 229 -13.73 48.20 -7.48
CA PRO A 229 -14.05 47.72 -6.13
C PRO A 229 -13.78 46.23 -5.86
N LYS A 230 -13.86 45.92 -4.57
CA LYS A 230 -13.43 44.72 -3.85
C LYS A 230 -14.35 43.51 -4.06
N GLY A 231 -13.72 42.33 -4.09
CA GLY A 231 -14.13 41.15 -3.32
C GLY A 231 -14.90 40.05 -4.07
N LYS A 232 -14.39 38.81 -3.95
CA LYS A 232 -15.14 37.63 -3.45
C LYS A 232 -14.23 36.40 -3.32
N ARG A 233 -14.38 35.71 -2.18
CA ARG A 233 -13.82 34.39 -1.87
C ARG A 233 -14.48 33.33 -2.76
N LEU A 234 -13.69 32.48 -3.41
CA LEU A 234 -14.19 31.24 -4.00
C LEU A 234 -14.51 30.24 -2.88
N LYS A 235 -15.80 29.91 -2.76
CA LYS A 235 -16.30 28.71 -2.08
C LYS A 235 -16.63 27.70 -3.16
N PHE A 236 -15.96 26.54 -3.20
CA PHE A 236 -16.38 25.45 -4.08
C PHE A 236 -17.42 24.59 -3.36
N ASN A 237 -18.69 24.98 -3.50
CA ASN A 237 -19.91 24.21 -3.17
C ASN A 237 -20.04 23.54 -1.78
N GLY A 238 -19.24 23.88 -0.76
CA GLY A 238 -19.43 23.38 0.61
C GLY A 238 -19.39 21.85 0.77
N LYS A 239 -18.87 21.12 -0.24
CA LYS A 239 -18.81 19.65 -0.26
C LYS A 239 -17.39 19.19 0.01
N LYS A 240 -17.25 18.32 1.01
CA LYS A 240 -16.00 17.61 1.31
C LYS A 240 -15.88 16.45 0.33
N TYR A 241 -14.78 16.39 -0.41
CA TYR A 241 -14.43 15.28 -1.30
C TYR A 241 -13.52 14.31 -0.53
N ARG A 242 -13.72 13.01 -0.69
CA ARG A 242 -12.88 11.95 -0.10
C ARG A 242 -12.45 11.03 -1.24
N LEU A 243 -11.19 10.63 -1.26
CA LEU A 243 -10.65 9.80 -2.34
C LEU A 243 -11.42 8.47 -2.43
N GLY A 244 -11.98 8.25 -3.61
CA GLY A 244 -12.71 7.05 -3.97
C GLY A 244 -11.76 5.96 -4.44
N ARG A 245 -12.32 4.75 -4.60
CA ARG A 245 -11.52 3.55 -4.72
C ARG A 245 -11.95 2.71 -5.90
N GLY A 246 -11.22 2.86 -7.01
CA GLY A 246 -11.55 2.26 -8.30
C GLY A 246 -11.07 0.81 -8.44
N ALA A 247 -11.96 -0.03 -8.98
CA ALA A 247 -11.69 -1.31 -9.62
C ALA A 247 -12.54 -1.39 -10.89
N ALA A 248 -11.95 -1.80 -12.02
CA ALA A 248 -12.63 -2.51 -13.10
C ALA A 248 -11.63 -3.02 -14.16
N SER A 249 -11.90 -4.23 -14.65
CA SER A 249 -11.32 -4.88 -15.83
C SER A 249 -11.76 -4.17 -17.12
N LEU A 250 -10.98 -4.36 -18.19
CA LEU A 250 -11.23 -3.76 -19.50
C LEU A 250 -11.26 -4.87 -20.56
N GLY A 251 -12.41 -5.00 -21.23
CA GLY A 251 -12.61 -5.82 -22.43
C GLY A 251 -12.24 -5.06 -23.71
N GLU A 252 -11.74 -5.82 -24.68
CA GLU A 252 -11.17 -5.36 -25.96
C GLU A 252 -12.23 -4.88 -26.96
N THR A 253 -11.92 -3.81 -27.70
CA THR A 253 -12.51 -3.56 -29.02
C THR A 253 -11.43 -3.16 -30.03
N LYS A 254 -11.53 -3.75 -31.22
CA LYS A 254 -10.64 -3.54 -32.37
C LYS A 254 -11.03 -2.29 -33.16
N SER A 255 -10.01 -1.56 -33.61
CA SER A 255 -9.77 -1.09 -34.99
C SER A 255 -9.26 0.35 -35.06
N GLY A 256 -8.33 0.59 -36.00
CA GLY A 256 -7.89 1.93 -36.42
C GLY A 256 -6.37 2.06 -36.53
N ALA A 257 -5.82 1.74 -37.70
CA ALA A 257 -4.41 1.92 -38.03
C ALA A 257 -4.02 3.41 -38.07
N GLY A 258 -3.03 3.81 -37.28
CA GLY A 258 -2.44 5.14 -37.30
C GLY A 258 -1.05 5.15 -36.66
N ALA A 259 -0.04 5.42 -37.48
CA ALA A 259 1.35 5.81 -37.19
C ALA A 259 2.16 5.01 -36.14
N SER A 260 3.25 4.39 -36.60
CA SER A 260 4.17 3.57 -35.78
C SER A 260 4.78 4.36 -34.61
N SER A 261 4.19 4.16 -33.44
CA SER A 261 4.63 4.63 -32.12
C SER A 261 5.29 3.48 -31.35
N SER A 262 6.10 2.68 -32.02
CA SER A 262 6.72 1.47 -31.46
C SER A 262 8.20 1.68 -31.15
N GLU A 263 8.52 2.70 -30.38
CA GLU A 263 9.68 2.62 -29.50
C GLU A 263 9.15 2.23 -28.12
N ILE A 264 8.48 1.07 -28.06
CA ILE A 264 8.26 0.39 -26.78
C ILE A 264 9.66 0.16 -26.26
N ALA A 265 10.03 0.84 -25.18
CA ALA A 265 11.35 0.71 -24.56
C ALA A 265 11.63 -0.79 -24.43
N GLN A 266 12.58 -1.28 -25.23
CA GLN A 266 12.93 -2.69 -25.21
C GLN A 266 13.28 -3.02 -23.76
N ALA A 267 12.73 -4.13 -23.25
CA ALA A 267 13.04 -4.57 -21.90
C ALA A 267 14.57 -4.55 -21.74
N PRO A 268 15.11 -3.90 -20.69
CA PRO A 268 16.55 -3.75 -20.55
C PRO A 268 17.25 -5.10 -20.65
N THR A 269 18.31 -5.17 -21.47
CA THR A 269 19.08 -6.39 -21.66
C THR A 269 19.59 -6.90 -20.32
N ALA A 270 19.47 -8.21 -20.08
CA ALA A 270 20.02 -8.83 -18.89
C ALA A 270 21.54 -8.57 -18.79
N LEU A 271 22.04 -8.37 -17.57
CA LEU A 271 23.46 -8.18 -17.30
C LEU A 271 24.24 -9.44 -17.68
N SER A 272 25.32 -9.27 -18.46
CA SER A 272 26.16 -10.39 -18.93
C SER A 272 27.07 -10.95 -17.82
N ASN A 273 27.49 -10.10 -16.89
CA ASN A 273 28.24 -10.51 -15.70
C ASN A 273 27.69 -9.79 -14.46
N PRO A 274 26.50 -10.20 -13.96
CA PRO A 274 25.76 -9.44 -12.96
C PRO A 274 26.55 -9.07 -11.71
N PRO A 275 27.34 -9.96 -11.08
CA PRO A 275 28.02 -9.61 -9.82
C PRO A 275 28.97 -8.42 -9.97
N GLN A 276 29.86 -8.47 -10.95
CA GLN A 276 30.87 -7.43 -11.21
C GLN A 276 30.21 -6.14 -11.69
N GLN A 277 29.20 -6.23 -12.56
CA GLN A 277 28.49 -5.07 -13.07
C GLN A 277 27.68 -4.35 -11.98
N ILE A 278 26.99 -5.09 -11.11
CA ILE A 278 26.26 -4.52 -9.95
C ILE A 278 27.23 -3.81 -9.00
N GLN A 279 28.36 -4.46 -8.68
CA GLN A 279 29.37 -3.86 -7.80
C GLN A 279 29.94 -2.56 -8.39
N GLN A 280 30.29 -2.56 -9.67
CA GLN A 280 30.81 -1.39 -10.34
C GLN A 280 29.78 -0.26 -10.38
N MET A 281 28.53 -0.56 -10.74
CA MET A 281 27.47 0.44 -10.78
C MET A 281 27.23 1.10 -9.43
N LEU A 282 27.24 0.32 -8.35
CA LEU A 282 27.08 0.84 -6.99
C LEU A 282 28.25 1.72 -6.58
N LYS A 283 29.50 1.32 -6.85
CA LYS A 283 30.69 2.13 -6.54
C LYS A 283 30.70 3.48 -7.26
N GLU A 284 30.22 3.50 -8.49
CA GLU A 284 30.15 4.71 -9.31
C GLU A 284 29.04 5.69 -8.87
N SER A 285 27.94 5.19 -8.30
CA SER A 285 26.73 5.98 -8.06
C SER A 285 26.33 6.16 -6.58
N VAL A 286 26.89 5.36 -5.66
CA VAL A 286 26.54 5.36 -4.23
C VAL A 286 27.78 5.67 -3.39
N LYS A 287 27.80 6.87 -2.80
CA LYS A 287 28.95 7.33 -2.01
C LYS A 287 29.11 6.49 -0.75
N GLY A 288 30.29 5.89 -0.57
CA GLY A 288 30.62 5.09 0.62
C GLY A 288 30.02 3.67 0.62
N VAL A 289 29.54 3.16 -0.51
CA VAL A 289 28.91 1.82 -0.55
C VAL A 289 29.82 0.69 -0.07
N ASP A 290 31.14 0.83 -0.23
CA ASP A 290 32.12 -0.16 0.22
C ASP A 290 32.15 -0.36 1.75
N SER A 291 31.77 0.67 2.52
CA SER A 291 31.66 0.59 3.98
C SER A 291 30.25 0.23 4.47
N MET A 292 29.25 0.26 3.59
CA MET A 292 27.88 -0.09 3.96
C MET A 292 27.76 -1.61 4.22
N ARG A 293 27.13 -1.96 5.34
CA ARG A 293 26.93 -3.35 5.77
C ARG A 293 25.49 -3.52 6.25
N GLY A 294 24.76 -4.43 5.62
CA GLY A 294 23.41 -4.83 6.03
C GLY A 294 23.43 -6.09 6.89
N GLN A 295 22.26 -6.67 7.15
CA GLN A 295 22.10 -7.92 7.93
C GLN A 295 22.90 -7.89 9.25
N ARG A 296 22.72 -6.82 10.05
CA ARG A 296 23.43 -6.61 11.32
C ARG A 296 24.96 -6.58 11.18
N GLY A 297 25.46 -5.99 10.09
CA GLY A 297 26.89 -5.83 9.83
C GLY A 297 27.56 -7.05 9.17
N GLN A 298 26.84 -8.16 8.95
CA GLN A 298 27.44 -9.43 8.50
C GLN A 298 27.77 -9.47 7.02
N ARG A 299 27.05 -8.71 6.18
CA ARG A 299 27.20 -8.74 4.71
C ARG A 299 27.32 -7.33 4.17
N SER A 300 28.16 -7.15 3.15
CA SER A 300 28.17 -5.89 2.41
C SER A 300 26.85 -5.70 1.66
N VAL A 301 26.45 -4.43 1.48
CA VAL A 301 25.27 -4.10 0.69
C VAL A 301 25.40 -4.63 -0.74
N THR A 302 26.59 -4.55 -1.33
CA THR A 302 26.90 -5.13 -2.64
C THR A 302 26.61 -6.63 -2.71
N GLU A 303 27.12 -7.43 -1.76
CA GLU A 303 26.85 -8.87 -1.72
C GLU A 303 25.36 -9.19 -1.54
N MET A 304 24.64 -8.36 -0.77
CA MET A 304 23.20 -8.53 -0.57
C MET A 304 22.41 -8.27 -1.86
N LEU A 305 22.73 -7.22 -2.60
CA LEU A 305 22.08 -6.90 -3.88
C LEU A 305 22.42 -7.92 -4.96
N GLN A 306 23.66 -8.40 -5.02
CA GLN A 306 24.06 -9.49 -5.91
C GLN A 306 23.26 -10.78 -5.61
N ALA A 307 23.14 -11.14 -4.32
CA ALA A 307 22.35 -12.31 -3.92
C ALA A 307 20.86 -12.12 -4.25
N CYS A 308 20.30 -10.93 -4.02
CA CYS A 308 18.92 -10.60 -4.35
C CYS A 308 18.66 -10.71 -5.85
N TYR A 309 19.58 -10.23 -6.70
CA TYR A 309 19.49 -10.34 -8.16
C TYR A 309 19.45 -11.80 -8.65
N GLN A 310 20.24 -12.67 -8.02
CA GLN A 310 20.36 -14.08 -8.41
C GLN A 310 19.22 -14.93 -7.86
N GLN A 311 18.92 -14.80 -6.57
CA GLN A 311 18.11 -15.75 -5.81
C GLN A 311 16.86 -15.13 -5.16
N GLY A 312 16.74 -13.80 -5.18
CA GLY A 312 15.71 -13.07 -4.44
C GLY A 312 16.08 -12.86 -2.97
N LEU A 313 15.09 -12.49 -2.17
CA LEU A 313 15.24 -12.20 -0.75
C LEU A 313 15.18 -13.50 0.06
N PHE A 314 16.26 -13.81 0.78
CA PHE A 314 16.44 -15.13 1.41
C PHE A 314 15.39 -15.48 2.49
N MET A 315 14.80 -14.49 3.16
CA MET A 315 13.74 -14.70 4.16
C MET A 315 12.37 -14.95 3.53
N HIS A 316 12.23 -14.67 2.23
CA HIS A 316 10.99 -14.90 1.49
C HIS A 316 11.00 -16.22 0.71
N GLY A 317 11.95 -17.13 1.00
CA GLY A 317 12.02 -18.45 0.36
C GLY A 317 12.91 -18.48 -0.89
N GLY A 318 12.76 -19.52 -1.73
CA GLY A 318 13.52 -19.63 -2.98
C GLY A 318 13.02 -18.65 -4.07
N PRO A 319 13.66 -18.63 -5.26
CA PRO A 319 13.30 -17.74 -6.36
C PRO A 319 11.85 -17.86 -6.84
N THR A 320 11.23 -19.02 -6.64
CA THR A 320 9.85 -19.35 -7.03
C THR A 320 8.81 -19.05 -5.95
N SER A 321 9.21 -18.49 -4.80
CA SER A 321 8.26 -18.10 -3.76
C SER A 321 7.35 -16.96 -4.26
N PRO A 322 6.15 -16.77 -3.68
CA PRO A 322 5.23 -15.72 -4.13
C PRO A 322 5.81 -14.30 -4.16
N VAL A 323 6.75 -13.99 -3.27
CA VAL A 323 7.42 -12.68 -3.25
C VAL A 323 8.60 -12.66 -4.22
N ASN A 324 9.46 -13.69 -4.23
CA ASN A 324 10.65 -13.69 -5.07
C ASN A 324 10.34 -13.87 -6.55
N SER A 325 9.21 -14.49 -6.90
CA SER A 325 8.71 -14.54 -8.28
C SER A 325 8.40 -13.15 -8.83
N LEU A 326 8.16 -12.15 -7.96
CA LEU A 326 8.02 -10.74 -8.34
C LEU A 326 9.34 -9.97 -8.18
N VAL A 327 10.05 -10.18 -7.06
CA VAL A 327 11.26 -9.40 -6.73
C VAL A 327 12.41 -9.68 -7.69
N VAL A 328 12.65 -10.94 -8.06
CA VAL A 328 13.78 -11.30 -8.95
C VAL A 328 13.67 -10.65 -10.33
N PRO A 329 12.54 -10.75 -11.08
CA PRO A 329 12.43 -10.04 -12.35
C PRO A 329 12.46 -8.51 -12.16
N ALA A 330 11.86 -7.98 -11.09
CA ALA A 330 11.87 -6.56 -10.81
C ALA A 330 13.28 -5.99 -10.59
N ILE A 331 14.08 -6.60 -9.71
CA ILE A 331 15.45 -6.14 -9.44
C ILE A 331 16.35 -6.29 -10.68
N ARG A 332 16.12 -7.31 -11.50
CA ARG A 332 16.85 -7.51 -12.77
C ARG A 332 16.55 -6.40 -13.75
N TYR A 333 15.29 -6.03 -13.90
CA TYR A 333 14.87 -4.90 -14.73
C TYR A 333 15.49 -3.59 -14.23
N VAL A 334 15.43 -3.33 -12.92
CA VAL A 334 15.99 -2.10 -12.31
C VAL A 334 17.48 -1.98 -12.63
N PHE A 335 18.27 -3.04 -12.42
CA PHE A 335 19.70 -3.00 -12.74
C PHE A 335 19.98 -2.96 -14.25
N GLY A 336 19.17 -3.62 -15.07
CA GLY A 336 19.27 -3.51 -16.53
C GLY A 336 19.08 -2.06 -16.97
N TRP A 337 18.07 -1.37 -16.44
CA TRP A 337 17.86 0.06 -16.70
C TRP A 337 19.05 0.91 -16.22
N CYS A 338 19.50 0.71 -14.96
CA CYS A 338 20.65 1.46 -14.42
C CYS A 338 21.93 1.25 -15.22
N SER A 339 22.13 0.08 -15.85
CA SER A 339 23.31 -0.20 -16.66
C SER A 339 23.37 0.59 -17.97
N GLN A 340 22.22 1.05 -18.47
CA GLN A 340 22.12 1.88 -19.67
C GLN A 340 22.27 3.38 -19.34
N ALA A 341 21.96 3.77 -18.10
CA ALA A 341 22.11 5.15 -17.63
C ALA A 341 23.57 5.47 -17.26
N LYS A 342 24.00 6.71 -17.54
CA LYS A 342 25.35 7.19 -17.17
C LYS A 342 25.51 7.26 -15.64
N PRO A 343 26.71 7.06 -15.09
CA PRO A 343 26.95 7.19 -13.65
C PRO A 343 26.51 8.54 -13.04
N SER A 344 26.61 9.62 -13.81
CA SER A 344 26.20 10.97 -13.41
C SER A 344 24.70 11.23 -13.54
N ASP A 345 23.91 10.26 -14.00
CA ASP A 345 22.46 10.37 -14.09
C ASP A 345 21.84 10.45 -12.67
N PRO A 346 21.08 11.51 -12.35
CA PRO A 346 20.48 11.68 -11.02
C PRO A 346 19.50 10.58 -10.66
N LYS A 347 18.76 10.05 -11.64
CA LYS A 347 17.76 8.99 -11.43
C LYS A 347 18.45 7.65 -11.17
N ARG A 348 19.49 7.29 -11.92
CA ARG A 348 20.35 6.13 -11.61
C ARG A 348 20.89 6.22 -10.19
N SER A 349 21.43 7.38 -9.82
CA SER A 349 21.97 7.61 -8.48
C SER A 349 20.88 7.44 -7.41
N HIS A 350 19.71 8.06 -7.59
CA HIS A 350 18.59 7.92 -6.66
C HIS A 350 18.14 6.47 -6.46
N ILE A 351 17.96 5.72 -7.56
CA ILE A 351 17.55 4.31 -7.55
C ILE A 351 18.57 3.47 -6.77
N LEU A 352 19.87 3.61 -7.09
CA LEU A 352 20.92 2.81 -6.47
C LEU A 352 21.14 3.16 -5.00
N ASN A 353 21.02 4.44 -4.61
CA ASN A 353 21.04 4.84 -3.19
C ASN A 353 19.84 4.24 -2.44
N THR A 354 18.63 4.31 -3.01
CA THR A 354 17.43 3.72 -2.42
C THR A 354 17.58 2.21 -2.18
N LEU A 355 18.10 1.47 -3.17
CA LEU A 355 18.36 0.04 -3.02
C LEU A 355 19.43 -0.25 -1.95
N ALA A 356 20.49 0.56 -1.90
CA ALA A 356 21.55 0.41 -0.92
C ALA A 356 21.06 0.67 0.51
N ASP A 357 20.28 1.73 0.71
CA ASP A 357 19.66 2.08 2.00
C ASP A 357 18.67 1.01 2.44
N ALA A 358 17.84 0.50 1.53
CA ALA A 358 16.91 -0.59 1.85
C ALA A 358 17.63 -1.86 2.33
N CYS A 359 18.88 -2.12 1.90
CA CYS A 359 19.68 -3.23 2.41
C CYS A 359 20.18 -3.04 3.85
N LEU A 360 20.17 -1.82 4.38
CA LEU A 360 20.45 -1.54 5.80
C LEU A 360 19.24 -1.86 6.70
N ASP A 361 18.05 -1.90 6.10
CA ASP A 361 16.79 -2.26 6.75
C ASP A 361 16.46 -3.76 6.67
N CYS A 362 15.24 -4.12 7.06
CA CYS A 362 14.73 -5.49 6.95
C CYS A 362 14.33 -5.86 5.51
N GLN A 363 14.25 -7.17 5.21
CA GLN A 363 13.91 -7.64 3.86
C GLN A 363 12.50 -7.24 3.39
N GLN A 364 11.59 -6.95 4.31
CA GLN A 364 10.27 -6.44 3.94
C GLN A 364 10.38 -5.05 3.29
N VAL A 365 11.30 -4.20 3.78
CA VAL A 365 11.62 -2.91 3.16
C VAL A 365 12.27 -3.14 1.81
N GLN A 366 13.25 -4.04 1.71
CA GLN A 366 13.91 -4.40 0.44
C GLN A 366 12.90 -4.83 -0.63
N ALA A 367 11.97 -5.75 -0.31
CA ALA A 367 10.94 -6.20 -1.24
C ALA A 367 10.08 -5.04 -1.75
N ARG A 368 9.63 -4.17 -0.83
CA ARG A 368 8.77 -3.03 -1.16
C ARG A 368 9.49 -2.02 -2.04
N GLU A 369 10.72 -1.64 -1.69
CA GLU A 369 11.48 -0.65 -2.46
C GLU A 369 11.86 -1.17 -3.85
N ILE A 370 12.27 -2.44 -3.98
CA ILE A 370 12.54 -3.04 -5.30
C ILE A 370 11.31 -2.98 -6.19
N LEU A 371 10.14 -3.40 -5.68
CA LEU A 371 8.91 -3.40 -6.47
C LEU A 371 8.43 -1.98 -6.76
N ARG A 372 8.61 -1.02 -5.84
CA ARG A 372 8.30 0.39 -6.06
C ARG A 372 9.14 0.98 -7.19
N LEU A 373 10.46 0.79 -7.15
CA LEU A 373 11.38 1.29 -8.18
C LEU A 373 11.10 0.64 -9.54
N TYR A 374 10.80 -0.66 -9.56
CA TYR A 374 10.37 -1.34 -10.79
C TYR A 374 9.09 -0.74 -11.38
N ARG A 375 8.09 -0.46 -10.53
CA ARG A 375 6.87 0.23 -10.98
C ARG A 375 7.17 1.62 -11.51
N GLU A 376 7.98 2.40 -10.81
CA GLU A 376 8.37 3.75 -11.23
C GLU A 376 9.01 3.74 -12.63
N LEU A 377 9.91 2.81 -12.89
CA LEU A 377 10.57 2.65 -14.18
C LEU A 377 9.67 2.10 -15.30
N THR A 378 8.59 1.41 -14.95
CA THR A 378 7.65 0.82 -15.93
C THR A 378 6.35 1.60 -16.07
N ASN A 379 6.07 2.56 -15.18
CA ASN A 379 4.81 3.29 -15.12
C ASN A 379 4.56 4.11 -16.39
N GLN A 380 5.61 4.71 -16.95
CA GLN A 380 5.51 5.54 -18.16
C GLN A 380 4.97 4.79 -19.37
N HIS A 381 5.03 3.46 -19.39
CA HIS A 381 4.50 2.62 -20.47
C HIS A 381 3.06 2.12 -20.23
N GLN A 382 2.43 2.55 -19.12
CA GLN A 382 1.07 2.16 -18.77
C GLN A 382 0.05 3.16 -19.29
N THR A 383 -1.22 2.75 -19.36
CA THR A 383 -2.34 3.65 -19.66
C THR A 383 -2.47 4.78 -18.62
N LEU A 384 -2.98 5.95 -19.00
CA LEU A 384 -3.19 7.09 -18.10
C LEU A 384 -3.85 6.71 -16.75
N PRO A 385 -4.95 5.94 -16.68
CA PRO A 385 -5.57 5.57 -15.40
C PRO A 385 -4.57 4.87 -14.46
N LYS A 386 -3.81 3.91 -14.99
CA LYS A 386 -2.82 3.17 -14.20
C LYS A 386 -1.68 4.07 -13.73
N GLN A 387 -1.25 5.03 -14.55
CA GLN A 387 -0.23 6.01 -14.15
C GLN A 387 -0.72 6.88 -13.00
N ILE A 388 -1.95 7.39 -13.06
CA ILE A 388 -2.53 8.21 -11.99
C ILE A 388 -2.76 7.38 -10.72
N PHE A 389 -3.21 6.13 -10.82
CA PHE A 389 -3.30 5.24 -9.64
C PHE A 389 -1.93 5.00 -9.01
N SER A 390 -0.87 4.88 -9.81
CA SER A 390 0.50 4.80 -9.31
C SER A 390 0.96 6.05 -8.60
N PHE A 391 0.61 7.20 -9.14
CA PHE A 391 0.86 8.47 -8.48
C PHE A 391 0.14 8.55 -7.12
N LEU A 392 -1.13 8.15 -7.08
CA LEU A 392 -1.96 8.15 -5.87
C LEU A 392 -1.45 7.18 -4.79
N ASP A 393 -0.82 6.07 -5.17
CA ASP A 393 -0.28 5.10 -4.21
C ASP A 393 0.73 5.75 -3.24
N SER A 394 1.52 6.73 -3.67
CA SER A 394 2.45 7.48 -2.79
C SER A 394 1.73 8.28 -1.67
N PHE A 395 0.57 8.86 -1.97
CA PHE A 395 -0.26 9.58 -0.99
C PHE A 395 -0.94 8.61 -0.03
N ARG A 396 -1.38 7.45 -0.51
CA ARG A 396 -1.93 6.38 0.34
C ARG A 396 -0.88 5.84 1.30
N GLU A 397 0.33 5.63 0.82
CA GLU A 397 1.48 5.23 1.64
C GLU A 397 1.81 6.28 2.70
N SER A 398 1.82 7.56 2.33
CA SER A 398 2.04 8.67 3.27
C SER A 398 0.95 8.75 4.34
N ALA A 399 -0.31 8.51 3.99
CA ALA A 399 -1.42 8.43 4.95
C ALA A 399 -1.25 7.27 5.93
N ILE A 400 -0.81 6.10 5.45
CA ILE A 400 -0.48 4.95 6.31
C ILE A 400 0.67 5.32 7.27
N ASP A 401 1.74 5.92 6.77
CA ASP A 401 2.89 6.31 7.59
C ASP A 401 2.53 7.35 8.65
N ALA A 402 1.66 8.30 8.31
CA ALA A 402 1.11 9.29 9.26
C ALA A 402 0.27 8.62 10.35
N MET A 403 -0.57 7.63 10.01
CA MET A 403 -1.32 6.85 11.00
C MET A 403 -0.41 6.01 11.89
N ILE A 404 0.61 5.36 11.33
CA ILE A 404 1.59 4.60 12.11
C ILE A 404 2.24 5.52 13.15
N THR A 405 2.71 6.70 12.74
CA THR A 405 3.27 7.70 13.65
C THR A 405 2.25 8.10 14.72
N ARG A 406 0.99 8.37 14.35
CA ARG A 406 -0.04 8.83 15.28
C ARG A 406 -0.36 7.81 16.38
N TYR A 407 -0.42 6.52 16.07
CA TYR A 407 -0.90 5.49 16.99
C TYR A 407 0.20 4.62 17.61
N HIS A 408 1.39 4.56 16.99
CA HIS A 408 2.46 3.63 17.37
C HIS A 408 3.78 4.34 17.74
N SER A 409 3.84 5.67 17.65
CA SER A 409 4.98 6.45 18.17
C SER A 409 5.02 6.42 19.70
N PRO A 410 6.22 6.38 20.32
CA PRO A 410 7.55 6.44 19.70
C PRO A 410 8.13 5.08 19.30
N LYS A 411 7.49 3.96 19.67
CA LYS A 411 8.07 2.62 19.54
C LYS A 411 8.39 2.23 18.09
N CYS A 412 7.54 2.62 17.14
CA CYS A 412 7.65 2.19 15.75
C CYS A 412 8.93 2.64 15.02
N ASP A 413 9.59 3.70 15.51
CA ASP A 413 10.81 4.27 14.93
C ASP A 413 12.05 4.05 15.82
N GLN A 414 11.90 3.30 16.91
CA GLN A 414 13.04 2.95 17.76
C GLN A 414 13.90 1.87 17.08
N ASP A 415 15.20 1.93 17.34
CA ASP A 415 16.15 0.90 16.93
C ASP A 415 15.66 -0.52 17.26
N HIS A 416 16.04 -1.47 16.43
CA HIS A 416 15.62 -2.86 16.52
C HIS A 416 16.01 -3.60 17.82
N THR A 417 16.88 -3.01 18.64
CA THR A 417 17.19 -3.49 19.99
C THR A 417 16.18 -3.02 21.04
N LYS A 418 15.41 -1.96 20.77
CA LYS A 418 14.46 -1.32 21.68
C LYS A 418 12.99 -1.63 21.34
N SER A 419 12.70 -1.87 20.06
CA SER A 419 11.36 -2.23 19.58
C SER A 419 11.30 -3.70 19.19
N ARG A 420 10.18 -4.38 19.46
CA ARG A 420 9.96 -5.73 18.93
C ARG A 420 9.70 -5.62 17.42
N PRO A 421 10.05 -6.64 16.62
CA PRO A 421 9.90 -6.54 15.17
C PRO A 421 8.49 -6.17 14.70
N HIS A 422 7.43 -6.73 15.28
CA HIS A 422 6.04 -6.42 14.88
C HIS A 422 5.57 -5.01 15.29
N GLU A 423 6.27 -4.36 16.22
CA GLU A 423 5.99 -2.98 16.63
C GLU A 423 6.71 -1.96 15.71
N GLN A 424 7.63 -2.39 14.84
CA GLN A 424 8.40 -1.51 13.97
C GLN A 424 7.59 -1.04 12.76
N ARG A 425 7.86 0.19 12.29
CA ARG A 425 7.16 0.82 11.17
C ARG A 425 7.06 -0.06 9.93
N ALA A 426 8.13 -0.73 9.55
CA ALA A 426 8.15 -1.58 8.36
C ALA A 426 7.08 -2.69 8.41
N HIS A 427 6.88 -3.30 9.58
CA HIS A 427 5.96 -4.41 9.79
C HIS A 427 4.54 -3.93 10.06
N LEU A 428 4.39 -2.81 10.79
CA LEU A 428 3.11 -2.13 10.93
C LEU A 428 2.56 -1.71 9.56
N ARG A 429 3.41 -1.18 8.67
CA ARG A 429 3.01 -0.82 7.30
C ARG A 429 2.47 -2.03 6.53
N SER A 430 3.08 -3.21 6.66
CA SER A 430 2.52 -4.45 6.09
C SER A 430 1.12 -4.75 6.65
N ALA A 431 0.92 -4.60 7.97
CA ALA A 431 -0.39 -4.81 8.59
C ALA A 431 -1.45 -3.83 8.06
N TYR A 432 -1.15 -2.53 8.01
CA TYR A 432 -2.07 -1.53 7.45
C TYR A 432 -2.40 -1.81 5.97
N VAL A 433 -1.41 -2.17 5.16
CA VAL A 433 -1.64 -2.54 3.74
C VAL A 433 -2.50 -3.79 3.61
N VAL A 434 -2.34 -4.79 4.48
CA VAL A 434 -3.18 -6.00 4.43
C VAL A 434 -4.60 -5.72 4.93
N LEU A 435 -4.76 -4.93 6.00
CA LEU A 435 -6.07 -4.61 6.59
C LEU A 435 -6.89 -3.65 5.72
N ALA A 436 -6.24 -2.66 5.10
CA ALA A 436 -6.91 -1.56 4.41
C ALA A 436 -6.51 -1.40 2.93
N GLY A 437 -5.39 -1.96 2.46
CA GLY A 437 -4.92 -1.76 1.08
C GLY A 437 -5.91 -2.28 0.04
N SER A 438 -6.52 -3.45 0.33
CA SER A 438 -7.62 -4.01 -0.45
C SER A 438 -8.96 -3.34 -0.17
N HIS A 439 -9.04 -2.26 0.62
CA HIS A 439 -10.12 -1.27 0.75
C HIS A 439 -9.72 0.17 0.36
N MET A 440 -8.44 0.44 0.05
CA MET A 440 -7.91 1.71 -0.49
C MET A 440 -7.48 1.72 -1.96
N GLY A 441 -7.30 0.56 -2.57
CA GLY A 441 -7.07 0.40 -4.02
C GLY A 441 -5.60 0.27 -4.33
N MET A 442 -4.84 -0.09 -3.29
CA MET A 442 -3.41 -0.25 -3.36
C MET A 442 -3.10 -1.53 -4.11
N ARG A 443 -2.09 -1.41 -4.97
CA ARG A 443 -1.47 -2.56 -5.63
C ARG A 443 -0.42 -3.15 -4.68
N ASP A 444 0.11 -4.32 -5.03
CA ASP A 444 1.25 -4.93 -4.32
C ASP A 444 1.00 -5.24 -2.84
N ILE A 445 -0.19 -5.74 -2.54
CA ILE A 445 -0.54 -6.27 -1.21
C ILE A 445 0.24 -7.58 -0.94
N LEU A 446 0.72 -8.26 -1.99
CA LEU A 446 1.33 -9.59 -1.88
C LEU A 446 2.61 -9.61 -1.01
N PRO A 447 3.61 -8.72 -1.19
CA PRO A 447 4.73 -8.61 -0.26
C PRO A 447 4.28 -8.44 1.20
N SER A 448 3.29 -7.58 1.46
CA SER A 448 2.78 -7.34 2.82
C SER A 448 2.08 -8.57 3.41
N LYS A 449 1.35 -9.35 2.59
CA LYS A 449 0.74 -10.64 3.01
C LYS A 449 1.77 -11.69 3.42
N ASN A 450 3.00 -11.58 2.91
CA ASN A 450 4.10 -12.51 3.18
C ASN A 450 5.10 -11.98 4.22
N ASP A 451 4.74 -10.92 4.95
CA ASP A 451 5.52 -10.48 6.08
C ASP A 451 5.46 -11.51 7.22
N ARG A 452 6.62 -12.03 7.63
CA ARG A 452 6.71 -13.06 8.68
C ARG A 452 6.16 -12.61 10.04
N PHE A 453 6.01 -11.30 10.26
CA PHE A 453 5.47 -10.74 11.50
C PHE A 453 4.04 -10.20 11.34
N LEU A 454 3.42 -10.38 10.17
CA LEU A 454 2.12 -9.80 9.82
C LEU A 454 1.06 -10.00 10.91
N TYR A 455 0.86 -11.23 11.38
CA TYR A 455 -0.17 -11.54 12.37
C TYR A 455 -0.02 -10.72 13.66
N LYS A 456 1.22 -10.63 14.19
CA LYS A 456 1.48 -9.84 15.41
C LYS A 456 1.36 -8.35 15.15
N ALA A 457 1.76 -7.89 13.97
CA ALA A 457 1.63 -6.49 13.58
C ALA A 457 0.15 -6.10 13.41
N GLN A 458 -0.69 -6.97 12.85
CA GLN A 458 -2.14 -6.77 12.78
C GLN A 458 -2.76 -6.69 14.17
N SER A 459 -2.41 -7.61 15.08
CA SER A 459 -2.88 -7.53 16.47
C SER A 459 -2.44 -6.22 17.16
N GLU A 460 -1.22 -5.74 16.90
CA GLU A 460 -0.78 -4.44 17.41
C GLU A 460 -1.65 -3.31 16.85
N VAL A 461 -1.88 -3.27 15.53
CA VAL A 461 -2.76 -2.29 14.87
C VAL A 461 -4.18 -2.31 15.44
N GLU A 462 -4.79 -3.48 15.53
CA GLU A 462 -6.14 -3.69 16.07
C GLU A 462 -6.25 -3.30 17.55
N SER A 463 -5.19 -3.48 18.34
CA SER A 463 -5.18 -3.10 19.76
C SER A 463 -5.11 -1.58 20.00
N LYS A 464 -4.63 -0.82 19.01
CA LYS A 464 -4.43 0.64 19.09
C LYS A 464 -5.52 1.43 18.39
N LEU A 465 -6.18 0.84 17.41
CA LEU A 465 -7.21 1.51 16.64
C LEU A 465 -8.61 1.27 17.24
N PRO A 466 -9.47 2.31 17.24
CA PRO A 466 -10.85 2.18 17.71
C PRO A 466 -11.74 1.36 16.78
N THR A 467 -11.32 1.14 15.52
CA THR A 467 -12.07 0.40 14.50
C THR A 467 -11.37 -0.92 14.17
N THR A 468 -12.13 -2.00 14.09
CA THR A 468 -11.61 -3.35 13.79
C THR A 468 -11.91 -3.81 12.37
N ASP A 469 -12.80 -3.14 11.65
CA ASP A 469 -13.12 -3.49 10.27
C ASP A 469 -12.22 -2.74 9.26
N GLY A 470 -11.76 -3.47 8.23
CA GLY A 470 -10.84 -2.93 7.22
C GLY A 470 -11.45 -1.81 6.38
N GLY A 471 -12.78 -1.75 6.23
CA GLY A 471 -13.48 -0.72 5.47
C GLY A 471 -13.49 0.63 6.18
N SER A 472 -13.70 0.64 7.50
CA SER A 472 -13.62 1.80 8.37
C SER A 472 -12.20 2.33 8.45
N LEU A 473 -11.20 1.45 8.58
CA LEU A 473 -9.79 1.84 8.56
C LEU A 473 -9.41 2.47 7.21
N ALA A 474 -9.76 1.82 6.10
CA ALA A 474 -9.50 2.36 4.77
C ALA A 474 -10.20 3.69 4.54
N SER A 475 -11.45 3.82 5.01
CA SER A 475 -12.14 5.09 5.00
C SER A 475 -11.31 6.12 5.74
N GLU A 476 -10.96 5.90 7.01
CA GLU A 476 -10.17 6.84 7.82
C GLU A 476 -8.88 7.25 7.10
N LEU A 477 -8.13 6.30 6.55
CA LEU A 477 -6.92 6.55 5.75
C LEU A 477 -7.21 7.43 4.53
N LEU A 478 -8.21 7.10 3.71
CA LEU A 478 -8.61 7.90 2.54
C LEU A 478 -9.11 9.29 2.94
N GLY A 479 -9.67 9.45 4.14
CA GLY A 479 -10.08 10.73 4.71
C GLY A 479 -8.93 11.60 5.22
N SER A 480 -7.76 10.99 5.45
CA SER A 480 -6.54 11.69 5.89
C SER A 480 -5.66 12.16 4.72
N ILE A 481 -5.91 11.68 3.51
CA ILE A 481 -5.17 12.15 2.32
C ILE A 481 -5.60 13.57 1.99
N ASP A 482 -4.62 14.46 1.88
CA ASP A 482 -4.83 15.82 1.38
C ASP A 482 -5.06 15.80 -0.14
N VAL A 483 -6.35 15.83 -0.52
CA VAL A 483 -6.78 15.82 -1.92
C VAL A 483 -6.25 17.04 -2.68
N GLN A 484 -6.12 18.21 -2.04
CA GLN A 484 -5.60 19.40 -2.69
C GLN A 484 -4.11 19.21 -3.00
N ALA A 485 -3.33 18.72 -2.03
CA ALA A 485 -1.92 18.41 -2.25
C ALA A 485 -1.72 17.36 -3.36
N PHE A 486 -2.56 16.31 -3.39
CA PHE A 486 -2.53 15.30 -4.45
C PHE A 486 -2.77 15.89 -5.83
N VAL A 487 -3.84 16.67 -6.00
CA VAL A 487 -4.18 17.27 -7.30
C VAL A 487 -3.10 18.25 -7.75
N MET A 488 -2.57 19.08 -6.85
CA MET A 488 -1.52 20.04 -7.18
C MET A 488 -0.19 19.36 -7.53
N ALA A 489 0.18 18.28 -6.82
CA ALA A 489 1.37 17.51 -7.14
C ALA A 489 1.25 16.84 -8.53
N LEU A 490 0.09 16.26 -8.84
CA LEU A 490 -0.18 15.66 -10.14
C LEU A 490 -0.15 16.70 -11.26
N LEU A 491 -0.72 17.88 -11.03
CA LEU A 491 -0.68 19.00 -11.97
C LEU A 491 0.75 19.50 -12.20
N THR A 492 1.56 19.55 -11.14
CA THR A 492 2.98 19.95 -11.21
C THR A 492 3.80 18.94 -12.02
N ASP A 493 3.57 17.63 -11.84
CA ASP A 493 4.22 16.58 -12.63
C ASP A 493 3.90 16.71 -14.13
N ILE A 494 2.62 16.87 -14.46
CA ILE A 494 2.13 16.98 -15.84
C ILE A 494 2.62 18.27 -16.51
N ASN A 495 2.49 19.41 -15.83
CA ASN A 495 2.81 20.72 -16.40
C ASN A 495 4.31 21.07 -16.32
N ASN A 496 5.14 20.22 -15.73
CA ASN A 496 6.59 20.42 -15.71
C ASN A 496 7.09 20.60 -17.15
N GLN A 497 7.79 21.71 -17.44
CA GLN A 497 8.23 22.08 -18.79
C GLN A 497 9.65 21.59 -19.12
N SER A 498 10.38 21.03 -18.15
CA SER A 498 11.75 20.59 -18.40
C SER A 498 11.79 19.37 -19.34
N LYS A 499 12.69 19.41 -20.34
CA LYS A 499 12.94 18.28 -21.25
C LYS A 499 13.50 17.06 -20.53
N THR A 500 14.18 17.28 -19.39
CA THR A 500 14.79 16.24 -18.56
C THR A 500 14.00 15.95 -17.28
N ALA A 501 12.75 16.43 -17.18
CA ALA A 501 11.91 16.14 -16.03
C ALA A 501 11.64 14.64 -15.93
N ASP A 502 11.89 14.08 -14.75
CA ASP A 502 11.51 12.72 -14.40
C ASP A 502 10.02 12.69 -14.06
N ARG A 503 9.17 12.55 -15.09
CA ARG A 503 7.72 12.57 -14.94
C ARG A 503 7.18 11.20 -14.57
N SER A 504 6.21 11.19 -13.66
CA SER A 504 5.43 9.99 -13.38
C SER A 504 4.32 9.76 -14.42
N ILE A 505 3.78 10.84 -14.99
CA ILE A 505 2.75 10.80 -16.02
C ILE A 505 3.35 11.10 -17.40
N ASP A 506 3.13 10.20 -18.36
CA ASP A 506 3.43 10.45 -19.76
C ASP A 506 2.33 11.32 -20.39
N ARG A 507 2.72 12.50 -20.88
CA ARG A 507 1.81 13.44 -21.53
C ARG A 507 1.13 12.84 -22.76
N LYS A 508 1.81 11.95 -23.51
CA LYS A 508 1.19 11.28 -24.68
C LYS A 508 -0.01 10.43 -24.26
N CYS A 509 0.08 9.78 -23.10
CA CYS A 509 -1.04 9.02 -22.53
C CYS A 509 -2.23 9.90 -22.17
N ILE A 510 -2.01 11.17 -21.79
CA ILE A 510 -3.08 12.13 -21.51
C ILE A 510 -3.90 12.41 -22.77
N PHE A 511 -3.24 12.82 -23.86
CA PHE A 511 -3.94 13.13 -25.10
C PHE A 511 -4.64 11.91 -25.71
N ASN A 512 -3.97 10.76 -25.74
CA ASN A 512 -4.54 9.50 -26.21
C ASN A 512 -5.78 9.07 -25.41
N TRP A 513 -5.78 9.32 -24.09
CA TRP A 513 -6.93 9.07 -23.24
C TRP A 513 -8.04 10.10 -23.46
N ALA A 514 -7.69 11.38 -23.56
CA ALA A 514 -8.63 12.48 -23.77
C ALA A 514 -9.43 12.31 -25.06
N GLY A 515 -8.78 11.94 -26.16
CA GLY A 515 -9.41 11.65 -27.46
C GLY A 515 -10.52 10.59 -27.41
N LYS A 516 -10.51 9.73 -26.38
CA LYS A 516 -11.49 8.65 -26.20
C LYS A 516 -12.55 8.94 -25.15
N ASN A 517 -12.31 9.91 -24.26
CA ASN A 517 -13.08 10.05 -23.00
C ASN A 517 -13.60 11.46 -22.74
N LEU A 518 -13.10 12.48 -23.45
CA LEU A 518 -13.54 13.86 -23.35
C LEU A 518 -14.27 14.28 -24.63
N ASP A 519 -15.30 15.11 -24.45
CA ASP A 519 -16.05 15.69 -25.58
C ASP A 519 -15.17 16.63 -26.41
N ASP A 520 -14.27 17.35 -25.74
CA ASP A 520 -13.22 18.15 -26.34
C ASP A 520 -11.84 17.62 -25.93
N PRO A 521 -11.18 16.82 -26.79
CA PRO A 521 -9.84 16.33 -26.55
C PRO A 521 -8.79 17.44 -26.47
N HIS A 522 -9.03 18.60 -27.09
CA HIS A 522 -8.08 19.73 -27.10
C HIS A 522 -8.11 20.53 -25.80
N ALA A 523 -9.09 20.31 -24.93
CA ALA A 523 -9.14 20.90 -23.59
C ALA A 523 -7.92 20.54 -22.71
N VAL A 524 -7.11 19.56 -23.09
CA VAL A 524 -5.87 19.19 -22.38
C VAL A 524 -4.66 20.05 -22.77
N PHE A 525 -4.79 20.95 -23.74
CA PHE A 525 -3.76 21.91 -24.11
C PHE A 525 -4.04 23.28 -23.50
N TYR A 526 -2.99 24.08 -23.41
CA TYR A 526 -3.12 25.47 -23.00
C TYR A 526 -3.93 26.26 -24.05
N ASN A 527 -4.88 27.09 -23.58
CA ASN A 527 -5.68 27.97 -24.42
C ASN A 527 -5.61 29.40 -23.83
N ASP A 528 -5.13 30.37 -24.62
CA ASP A 528 -5.01 31.78 -24.23
C ASP A 528 -6.38 32.42 -23.89
N GLU A 529 -7.49 31.89 -24.44
CA GLU A 529 -8.85 32.34 -24.11
C GLU A 529 -9.26 32.02 -22.67
N ASN A 530 -8.64 31.00 -22.05
CA ASN A 530 -8.91 30.54 -20.69
C ASN A 530 -7.69 30.72 -19.77
N LYS A 531 -6.81 31.70 -20.05
CA LYS A 531 -5.55 31.92 -19.33
C LYS A 531 -5.72 32.12 -17.81
N GLU A 532 -6.88 32.61 -17.38
CA GLU A 532 -7.24 32.76 -15.97
C GLU A 532 -7.31 31.43 -15.21
N ASP A 533 -7.57 30.32 -15.89
CA ASP A 533 -7.62 28.98 -15.28
C ASP A 533 -6.22 28.46 -14.87
N TYR A 534 -5.18 29.17 -15.31
CA TYR A 534 -3.78 28.86 -15.03
C TYR A 534 -3.11 29.90 -14.12
N ALA A 535 -3.82 30.96 -13.70
CA ALA A 535 -3.23 32.11 -13.03
C ALA A 535 -2.46 31.76 -11.75
N ASP A 536 -2.89 30.73 -11.02
CA ASP A 536 -2.28 30.28 -9.77
C ASP A 536 -1.21 29.17 -9.96
N LEU A 537 -0.91 28.79 -11.21
CA LEU A 537 0.04 27.72 -11.52
C LEU A 537 1.44 28.28 -11.79
N THR A 538 2.46 27.49 -11.49
CA THR A 538 3.85 27.82 -11.83
C THR A 538 4.49 26.61 -12.52
N PRO A 539 4.72 26.66 -13.84
CA PRO A 539 4.41 27.77 -14.75
C PRO A 539 2.89 27.90 -15.02
N ASN A 540 2.46 29.10 -15.43
CA ASN A 540 1.06 29.40 -15.82
C ASN A 540 0.81 29.36 -17.34
N LYS A 541 1.86 29.16 -18.15
CA LYS A 541 1.80 29.02 -19.60
C LYS A 541 2.91 28.05 -20.05
N PRO A 542 2.71 27.23 -21.10
CA PRO A 542 3.78 26.42 -21.66
C PRO A 542 4.88 27.30 -22.29
N THR A 543 6.10 26.76 -22.36
CA THR A 543 7.19 27.35 -23.14
C THR A 543 6.95 27.14 -24.64
N SER A 544 7.60 27.92 -25.51
CA SER A 544 7.55 27.69 -26.97
C SER A 544 7.83 26.24 -27.36
N ASP A 545 8.83 25.61 -26.73
CA ASP A 545 9.24 24.23 -27.01
C ASP A 545 8.18 23.18 -26.62
N ASN A 546 7.18 23.55 -25.84
CA ASN A 546 6.14 22.67 -25.31
C ASN A 546 4.73 23.20 -25.62
N GLU A 547 4.58 24.14 -26.55
CA GLU A 547 3.28 24.80 -26.80
C GLU A 547 2.20 23.85 -27.31
N TYR A 548 2.60 22.72 -27.93
CA TYR A 548 1.71 21.66 -28.41
C TYR A 548 1.71 20.41 -27.52
N GLU A 549 2.29 20.49 -26.32
CA GLU A 549 2.26 19.40 -25.36
C GLU A 549 1.09 19.59 -24.37
N PRO A 550 0.49 18.51 -23.86
CA PRO A 550 -0.54 18.61 -22.83
C PRO A 550 -0.10 19.48 -21.64
N PHE A 551 -0.94 20.45 -21.32
CA PHE A 551 -0.73 21.44 -20.27
C PHE A 551 -2.09 21.72 -19.62
N LEU A 552 -2.34 21.09 -18.48
CA LEU A 552 -3.67 21.03 -17.89
C LEU A 552 -3.94 22.24 -17.00
N SER A 553 -5.16 22.75 -17.03
CA SER A 553 -5.68 23.57 -15.93
C SER A 553 -6.18 22.69 -14.79
N LEU A 554 -6.34 23.25 -13.59
CA LEU A 554 -6.93 22.54 -12.46
C LEU A 554 -8.33 22.00 -12.79
N LYS A 555 -9.14 22.79 -13.52
CA LYS A 555 -10.50 22.40 -13.91
C LYS A 555 -10.50 21.15 -14.80
N VAL A 556 -9.60 21.11 -15.78
CA VAL A 556 -9.49 19.97 -16.71
C VAL A 556 -8.98 18.74 -15.97
N LEU A 557 -7.96 18.87 -15.12
CA LEU A 557 -7.46 17.75 -14.32
C LEU A 557 -8.57 17.17 -13.42
N VAL A 558 -9.36 18.01 -12.75
CA VAL A 558 -10.50 17.55 -11.93
C VAL A 558 -11.53 16.80 -12.76
N LYS A 559 -11.84 17.27 -13.98
CA LYS A 559 -12.75 16.55 -14.91
C LYS A 559 -12.19 15.16 -15.25
N ILE A 560 -10.90 15.05 -15.55
CA ILE A 560 -10.22 13.76 -15.81
C ILE A 560 -10.35 12.85 -14.58
N LEU A 561 -10.03 13.34 -13.39
CA LEU A 561 -10.08 12.54 -12.15
C LEU A 561 -11.50 12.10 -11.78
N LEU A 562 -12.53 12.89 -12.11
CA LEU A 562 -13.94 12.50 -11.94
C LEU A 562 -14.34 11.42 -12.94
N LYS A 563 -13.96 11.55 -14.22
CA LYS A 563 -14.19 10.52 -15.25
C LYS A 563 -13.46 9.20 -14.95
N LEU A 564 -12.33 9.27 -14.24
CA LEU A 564 -11.60 8.10 -13.75
C LEU A 564 -12.15 7.54 -12.42
N HIS A 565 -13.21 8.13 -11.87
CA HIS A 565 -13.79 7.78 -10.56
C HIS A 565 -12.81 7.84 -9.39
N ILE A 566 -11.76 8.66 -9.49
CA ILE A 566 -10.78 8.86 -8.40
C ILE A 566 -11.34 9.81 -7.33
N LEU A 567 -12.12 10.82 -7.76
CA LEU A 567 -12.75 11.81 -6.88
C LEU A 567 -14.24 11.53 -6.61
N ASP A 568 -14.75 10.36 -6.97
CA ASP A 568 -16.19 10.07 -6.88
C ASP A 568 -16.66 9.89 -5.42
N ILE A 569 -17.66 10.70 -5.04
CA ILE A 569 -18.21 10.81 -3.68
C ILE A 569 -19.29 9.74 -3.41
N GLU A 570 -19.95 9.20 -4.45
CA GLU A 570 -21.14 8.35 -4.23
C GLU A 570 -20.83 6.87 -3.96
N LEU A 571 -19.66 6.36 -4.38
CA LEU A 571 -19.30 4.96 -4.21
C LEU A 571 -19.04 4.54 -2.76
N THR A 572 -18.83 5.48 -1.84
CA THR A 572 -18.71 5.18 -0.40
C THR A 572 -20.04 4.81 0.26
N LYS A 573 -21.19 4.95 -0.43
CA LYS A 573 -22.53 4.75 0.16
C LYS A 573 -23.27 3.50 -0.27
N ARG A 574 -22.84 2.79 -1.32
CA ARG A 574 -23.68 1.78 -2.01
C ARG A 574 -23.26 0.32 -1.82
N ARG A 575 -22.16 0.02 -1.12
CA ARG A 575 -21.53 -1.31 -1.21
C ARG A 575 -21.69 -2.23 0.02
N ASP A 576 -22.63 -1.93 0.93
CA ASP A 576 -22.96 -2.82 2.05
C ASP A 576 -23.96 -3.94 1.68
N LEU A 577 -24.36 -4.06 0.41
CA LEU A 577 -25.33 -5.07 -0.04
C LEU A 577 -24.90 -5.62 -1.41
N ASN A 578 -24.58 -6.92 -1.45
CA ASN A 578 -24.44 -7.78 -2.65
C ASN A 578 -23.10 -7.74 -3.40
N ASP A 579 -22.08 -8.42 -2.87
CA ASP A 579 -20.94 -8.92 -3.67
C ASP A 579 -20.77 -10.43 -3.35
N ASP A 580 -21.75 -11.25 -3.77
CA ASP A 580 -21.67 -12.73 -3.88
C ASP A 580 -22.32 -13.06 -5.24
N ASP A 581 -21.61 -12.92 -6.36
CA ASP A 581 -21.95 -13.52 -7.66
C ASP A 581 -20.73 -13.41 -8.60
N GLU A 582 -19.80 -14.36 -8.48
CA GLU A 582 -18.83 -14.69 -9.54
C GLU A 582 -19.13 -16.13 -9.99
N ASP A 583 -20.00 -16.30 -11.00
CA ASP A 583 -20.09 -17.50 -11.85
C ASP A 583 -21.03 -17.24 -13.05
N GLU A 584 -20.62 -16.42 -14.03
CA GLU A 584 -21.28 -16.38 -15.35
C GLU A 584 -20.24 -16.23 -16.48
N GLU A 585 -19.62 -17.35 -16.86
CA GLU A 585 -18.95 -17.46 -18.17
C GLU A 585 -19.27 -18.84 -18.77
N LYS A 586 -20.49 -18.98 -19.32
CA LYS A 586 -20.88 -19.89 -20.43
C LYS A 586 -22.40 -19.92 -20.62
N ALA A 587 -22.97 -18.93 -21.30
CA ALA A 587 -24.27 -19.09 -21.95
C ALA A 587 -24.30 -18.30 -23.27
N LYS A 588 -24.64 -18.99 -24.36
CA LYS A 588 -24.88 -18.41 -25.69
C LYS A 588 -26.09 -17.47 -25.63
N PRO A 589 -26.22 -16.47 -26.53
CA PRO A 589 -27.32 -15.52 -26.48
C PRO A 589 -28.63 -16.20 -26.94
N GLY A 590 -29.39 -16.70 -25.97
CA GLY A 590 -30.82 -16.94 -26.11
C GLY A 590 -31.56 -15.65 -25.76
N LYS A 591 -32.54 -15.28 -26.60
CA LYS A 591 -33.53 -14.25 -26.28
C LYS A 591 -34.19 -14.57 -24.93
N ASP A 592 -34.46 -13.52 -24.17
CA ASP A 592 -35.23 -13.46 -22.92
C ASP A 592 -34.38 -13.39 -21.63
N SER A 593 -33.94 -12.18 -21.30
CA SER A 593 -33.71 -11.78 -19.90
C SER A 593 -34.07 -10.29 -19.70
N LYS A 594 -35.32 -10.08 -19.29
CA LYS A 594 -35.73 -8.92 -18.48
C LYS A 594 -35.59 -9.31 -17.01
N GLU A 595 -35.36 -8.30 -16.16
CA GLU A 595 -35.17 -8.34 -14.68
C GLU A 595 -33.71 -8.53 -14.25
N LEU A 596 -33.07 -7.70 -13.43
CA LEU A 596 -33.49 -6.63 -12.52
C LEU A 596 -32.50 -5.43 -12.60
N GLY A 597 -32.97 -4.30 -13.13
CA GLY A 597 -32.38 -2.99 -12.90
C GLY A 597 -33.48 -2.09 -12.38
N MET A 598 -33.28 -1.40 -11.25
CA MET A 598 -34.22 -0.36 -10.83
C MET A 598 -34.28 0.71 -11.90
N ASP A 599 -35.44 0.79 -12.56
CA ASP A 599 -35.77 1.78 -13.57
C ASP A 599 -35.55 3.21 -13.03
N PHE A 600 -35.05 4.08 -13.89
CA PHE A 600 -34.86 5.52 -13.65
C PHE A 600 -36.11 6.18 -13.06
N ASP A 601 -37.29 5.68 -13.44
CA ASP A 601 -38.57 6.13 -12.90
C ASP A 601 -38.72 5.86 -11.40
N THR A 602 -38.12 4.78 -10.87
CA THR A 602 -38.11 4.47 -9.43
C THR A 602 -37.26 5.50 -8.65
N VAL A 603 -36.11 5.89 -9.21
CA VAL A 603 -35.23 6.91 -8.61
C VAL A 603 -35.90 8.28 -8.64
N LEU A 604 -36.59 8.59 -9.74
CA LEU A 604 -37.36 9.82 -9.87
C LEU A 604 -38.53 9.86 -8.88
N GLN A 605 -39.23 8.74 -8.68
CA GLN A 605 -40.29 8.62 -7.68
C GLN A 605 -39.78 8.81 -6.25
N GLU A 606 -38.65 8.22 -5.86
CA GLU A 606 -38.08 8.40 -4.52
C GLU A 606 -37.64 9.86 -4.27
N LYS A 607 -37.09 10.52 -5.28
CA LYS A 607 -36.76 11.96 -5.22
C LYS A 607 -38.01 12.83 -5.04
N GLN A 608 -39.10 12.50 -5.75
CA GLN A 608 -40.39 13.18 -5.60
C GLN A 608 -41.01 12.93 -4.22
N LYS A 609 -40.90 11.71 -3.66
CA LYS A 609 -41.35 11.40 -2.29
C LYS A 609 -40.60 12.22 -1.24
N ALA A 610 -39.27 12.34 -1.36
CA ALA A 610 -38.46 13.15 -0.47
C ALA A 610 -38.82 14.65 -0.53
N GLN A 611 -39.09 15.18 -1.73
CA GLN A 611 -39.54 16.56 -1.91
C GLN A 611 -40.93 16.81 -1.31
N LYS A 612 -41.88 15.89 -1.52
CA LYS A 612 -43.21 15.96 -0.90
C LYS A 612 -43.13 15.90 0.63
N PHE A 613 -42.30 15.03 1.19
CA PHE A 613 -42.09 14.95 2.63
C PHE A 613 -41.48 16.24 3.21
N ALA A 614 -40.50 16.83 2.53
CA ALA A 614 -39.94 18.13 2.93
C ALA A 614 -40.99 19.25 2.92
N GLN A 615 -41.88 19.28 1.91
CA GLN A 615 -42.99 20.23 1.85
C GLN A 615 -44.01 20.02 2.97
N GLN A 616 -44.33 18.76 3.31
CA GLN A 616 -45.20 18.43 4.44
C GLN A 616 -44.60 18.89 5.78
N LEU A 617 -43.30 18.70 6.00
CA LEU A 617 -42.64 19.18 7.23
C LEU A 617 -42.67 20.71 7.36
N LYS A 618 -42.64 21.45 6.23
CA LYS A 618 -42.74 22.92 6.21
C LYS A 618 -44.15 23.43 6.51
N SER A 619 -45.19 22.68 6.13
CA SER A 619 -46.58 23.10 6.32
C SER A 619 -47.10 22.85 7.74
N ILE A 620 -46.47 21.96 8.51
CA ILE A 620 -46.89 21.65 9.88
C ILE A 620 -46.51 22.80 10.83
N LYS A 621 -47.53 23.52 11.30
CA LYS A 621 -47.41 24.53 12.37
C LYS A 621 -47.74 23.90 13.71
N VAL A 622 -46.79 23.93 14.65
CA VAL A 622 -47.04 23.53 16.04
C VAL A 622 -47.02 24.77 16.91
N ARG A 623 -48.19 25.16 17.44
CA ARG A 623 -48.38 26.40 18.23
C ARG A 623 -47.83 27.65 17.51
N GLY A 624 -48.14 27.78 16.21
CA GLY A 624 -47.74 28.92 15.38
C GLY A 624 -46.27 28.93 14.92
N LYS A 625 -45.46 27.93 15.29
CA LYS A 625 -44.06 27.83 14.87
C LYS A 625 -43.89 26.74 13.80
N THR A 626 -43.13 27.06 12.76
CA THR A 626 -42.70 26.12 11.71
C THR A 626 -41.27 25.65 11.97
N MET A 627 -40.91 24.49 11.42
CA MET A 627 -39.55 23.98 11.47
C MET A 627 -38.65 24.84 10.57
N LYS A 628 -37.47 25.24 11.05
CA LYS A 628 -36.51 26.01 10.25
C LYS A 628 -35.93 25.15 9.12
N ASP A 629 -35.63 25.74 7.97
CA ASP A 629 -35.05 25.02 6.82
C ASP A 629 -33.78 24.24 7.19
N GLY A 630 -32.89 24.81 8.01
CA GLY A 630 -31.68 24.10 8.46
C GLY A 630 -31.94 22.85 9.32
N SER A 631 -33.07 22.80 10.04
CA SER A 631 -33.50 21.60 10.77
C SER A 631 -34.06 20.54 9.82
N ILE A 632 -34.80 20.94 8.79
CA ILE A 632 -35.33 20.03 7.76
C ILE A 632 -34.18 19.44 6.94
N ASP A 633 -33.20 20.26 6.57
CA ASP A 633 -32.00 19.82 5.85
C ASP A 633 -31.18 18.83 6.68
N LEU A 634 -31.09 19.01 7.99
CA LEU A 634 -30.49 18.04 8.90
C LEU A 634 -31.24 16.70 8.87
N LEU A 635 -32.57 16.71 8.95
CA LEU A 635 -33.38 15.47 8.92
C LEU A 635 -33.25 14.72 7.58
N LEU A 636 -33.29 15.45 6.45
CA LEU A 636 -33.13 14.89 5.11
C LEU A 636 -31.70 14.36 4.88
N LYS A 637 -30.68 15.06 5.38
CA LYS A 637 -29.27 14.64 5.31
C LYS A 637 -29.02 13.30 6.03
N HIS A 638 -29.85 12.97 7.02
CA HIS A 638 -29.79 11.71 7.75
C HIS A 638 -30.73 10.61 7.18
N ASN A 639 -31.35 10.82 6.02
CA ASN A 639 -32.26 9.87 5.34
C ASN A 639 -33.32 9.29 6.28
N LEU A 640 -33.90 10.14 7.13
CA LEU A 640 -34.95 9.71 8.04
C LEU A 640 -36.24 9.47 7.26
N THR A 641 -36.58 8.20 7.06
CA THR A 641 -37.90 7.79 6.58
C THR A 641 -38.96 8.19 7.61
N VAL A 642 -40.20 8.40 7.17
CA VAL A 642 -41.33 8.75 8.06
C VAL A 642 -41.43 7.79 9.27
N PRO A 643 -41.30 6.46 9.12
CA PRO A 643 -41.32 5.54 10.26
C PRO A 643 -40.19 5.78 11.27
N LYS A 644 -38.97 6.06 10.79
CA LYS A 644 -37.80 6.29 11.64
C LYS A 644 -37.89 7.64 12.36
N PHE A 645 -38.40 8.67 11.69
CA PHE A 645 -38.66 9.97 12.29
C PHE A 645 -39.71 9.89 13.42
N LYS A 646 -40.73 9.02 13.26
CA LYS A 646 -41.79 8.78 14.26
C LYS A 646 -41.28 8.15 15.56
N THR A 647 -40.20 7.35 15.51
CA THR A 647 -39.65 6.64 16.67
C THR A 647 -38.55 7.41 17.40
N MET A 648 -38.15 8.58 16.89
CA MET A 648 -37.04 9.34 17.46
C MET A 648 -37.42 10.09 18.75
N THR A 649 -36.55 9.97 19.75
CA THR A 649 -36.65 10.70 21.01
C THR A 649 -36.03 12.09 20.89
N LYS A 650 -36.29 12.96 21.88
CA LYS A 650 -35.63 14.27 21.99
C LYS A 650 -34.10 14.15 21.97
N ARG A 651 -33.55 13.09 22.60
CA ARG A 651 -32.09 12.84 22.64
C ARG A 651 -31.56 12.52 21.24
N ASP A 652 -32.31 11.78 20.43
CA ASP A 652 -31.90 11.45 19.07
C ASP A 652 -31.81 12.70 18.19
N PHE A 653 -32.77 13.62 18.30
CA PHE A 653 -32.74 14.89 17.57
C PHE A 653 -31.57 15.81 18.01
N LEU A 654 -31.24 15.82 19.31
CA LEU A 654 -30.06 16.54 19.80
C LEU A 654 -28.76 15.95 19.25
N ASN A 655 -28.67 14.63 19.14
CA ASN A 655 -27.52 13.94 18.55
C ASN A 655 -27.36 14.23 17.04
N LEU A 656 -28.44 14.62 16.36
CA LEU A 656 -28.38 15.14 14.98
C LEU A 656 -27.97 16.62 14.90
N GLY A 657 -27.63 17.26 16.02
CA GLY A 657 -27.19 18.66 16.06
C GLY A 657 -28.33 19.69 16.07
N MET A 658 -29.58 19.26 16.30
CA MET A 658 -30.70 20.20 16.49
C MET A 658 -30.59 20.87 17.86
N THR A 659 -31.04 22.12 17.97
CA THR A 659 -31.14 22.80 19.27
C THR A 659 -32.20 22.16 20.17
N ALA A 660 -32.18 22.46 21.48
CA ALA A 660 -33.20 22.00 22.41
C ALA A 660 -34.63 22.45 22.01
N GLY A 661 -34.77 23.62 21.39
CA GLY A 661 -36.06 24.09 20.86
C GLY A 661 -36.49 23.35 19.60
N GLU A 662 -35.56 23.09 18.68
CA GLU A 662 -35.83 22.36 17.43
C GLU A 662 -36.13 20.88 17.67
N SER A 663 -35.44 20.22 18.61
CA SER A 663 -35.72 18.83 19.00
C SER A 663 -37.11 18.64 19.62
N VAL A 664 -37.57 19.59 20.44
CA VAL A 664 -38.94 19.59 20.98
C VAL A 664 -39.97 19.81 19.87
N LEU A 665 -39.68 20.69 18.91
CA LEU A 665 -40.56 20.95 17.77
C LEU A 665 -40.65 19.72 16.86
N ALA A 666 -39.51 19.08 16.53
CA ALA A 666 -39.44 17.85 15.74
C ALA A 666 -40.19 16.69 16.38
N GLY A 667 -40.04 16.49 17.70
CA GLY A 667 -40.82 15.50 18.44
C GLY A 667 -42.33 15.74 18.38
N LYS A 668 -42.78 17.00 18.47
CA LYS A 668 -44.20 17.35 18.32
C LYS A 668 -44.71 17.15 16.90
N VAL A 669 -43.90 17.46 15.88
CA VAL A 669 -44.22 17.20 14.48
C VAL A 669 -44.37 15.69 14.26
N ALA A 670 -43.47 14.87 14.81
CA ALA A 670 -43.60 13.41 14.79
C ALA A 670 -44.90 12.92 15.44
N THR A 671 -45.30 13.49 16.59
CA THR A 671 -46.59 13.18 17.23
C THR A 671 -47.79 13.59 16.38
N VAL A 672 -47.75 14.74 15.70
CA VAL A 672 -48.82 15.19 14.79
C VAL A 672 -48.93 14.25 13.59
N MET A 673 -47.80 13.85 12.99
CA MET A 673 -47.79 12.87 11.90
C MET A 673 -48.29 11.49 12.33
N LEU A 674 -48.09 11.08 13.60
CA LEU A 674 -48.67 9.85 14.15
C LEU A 674 -50.19 9.92 14.31
N LYS A 675 -50.76 11.11 14.53
CA LYS A 675 -52.20 11.30 14.67
C LYS A 675 -52.90 11.40 13.31
N ALA A 676 -52.28 12.06 12.34
CA ALA A 676 -52.82 12.22 10.99
C ALA A 676 -52.81 10.93 10.15
N ASP A 677 -52.02 9.93 10.53
CA ASP A 677 -51.92 8.61 9.86
C ASP A 677 -52.95 7.59 10.40
N LYS A 678 -53.67 7.96 11.48
CA LYS A 678 -54.76 7.16 12.07
C LYS A 678 -56.15 7.65 11.66
N SER A 679 -56.24 8.75 10.92
CA SER A 679 -57.43 9.32 10.29
C SER A 679 -57.34 9.11 8.79
#